data_AF-A0AAU8LL82-F1
#
_entry.id   AF-A0AAU8LL82-F1
#
_cell.length_a   1.000
_cell.length_b   1.000
_cell.length_c   1.000
_cell.angle_alpha   90.00
_cell.angle_beta   90.00
_cell.angle_gamma   90.00
#
_symmetry.space_group_name_H-M   'P 1'
#
loop_
_entity.id
_entity.type
_entity.pdbx_description
1 polymer ?
#
loop_
_entity_poly.entity_id
_entity_poly.type
_entity_poly.pdbx_seq_one_letter_code
_entity_poly.pdbx_strand_id
1 'polypeptide(L)'
;MKLNIKKLVLKNFKAFVDHQFDIGSCNLAILDGPNGFGKTSFFDAVEFLLTGDIGRYNNLENSVVDKRSIALGSPIVHDQAVPGAEISIVAEIETSHGLFYLKRSASKDKLDKGKGLGLKLFKLYELTSIDGEGRLVQDEESFLETILGDGYLRDFKLFHYIEQEDNTAILKSKASTKQQKIDHLFDVGDYREKIKKIDSAKELIASLKTTAKREDLSSRKTEIEQLHRSVNVGNENVSEPFQRLISATHQPWDHEDIVVKSSIIATWLGDEGALNRLRKFIEGVDNFINSKYNSKIDKVLKPKQEALESLLRFGGRLDSIAVYKNDVALYDFGVDFLSKFESGIPSSLKEDLKFDSEVFDSFGFELNYNDFSQAVAEIKFIVENSSAVELAYNELKAARDLFVSKYSSEHISHDDPNCPACGYDWKSYDELLRHMESQRLVLETLVDVNGEALKRNIELFERKVLGPIRKAIGEHAAVQKDSIDYKKKITELREEQVSYLRKLVRAYLSYDIDVRPFYCISFDLQESLDVNRLGEAVSALYRVVDHDSIDEDFQEIFEQVFLEDDNAALSLELDSIDRKISYVKAAYTRSIYGDIKDKEKSYSAAEDIYKKAIYLDKALSKLRDIYNENLKSYVASIAKGIEVLFHIYSGRLLQNFQSGLGIFIETDGKNLSFRENPKKLHDVIFSMSSGQLSSLVLSFTLALNKRYARNAILLIDDPVQTLDDINVAGFVDLLRAEFSDRQIILSTHEDEMSAYMQYKFKKYNLDAEGLDFKQIFAVN
;
A
#
# COMPACT_ATOMS: atom_id res chain seq x y z
N MET A 1 -4.31 26.39 70.19
CA MET A 1 -5.67 26.94 70.04
C MET A 1 -6.60 26.15 70.93
N LYS A 2 -7.44 26.84 71.69
CA LYS A 2 -8.53 26.23 72.45
C LYS A 2 -9.62 25.79 71.46
N LEU A 3 -10.17 24.59 71.66
CA LEU A 3 -11.32 24.06 70.94
C LEU A 3 -12.08 23.15 71.91
N ASN A 4 -13.20 23.65 72.44
CA ASN A 4 -14.04 22.91 73.38
C ASN A 4 -15.45 22.79 72.82
N ILE A 5 -15.97 21.57 72.74
CA ILE A 5 -17.38 21.31 72.44
C ILE A 5 -18.12 21.36 73.76
N LYS A 6 -18.96 22.39 73.94
CA LYS A 6 -19.74 22.59 75.17
C LYS A 6 -21.05 21.84 75.15
N LYS A 7 -21.72 21.84 73.99
CA LYS A 7 -23.01 21.19 73.79
C LYS A 7 -23.12 20.59 72.40
N LEU A 8 -23.87 19.51 72.27
CA LEU A 8 -24.21 18.86 71.01
C LEU A 8 -25.70 18.50 71.00
N VAL A 9 -26.45 18.93 69.99
CA VAL A 9 -27.87 18.60 69.80
C VAL A 9 -28.00 17.78 68.52
N LEU A 10 -28.59 16.59 68.65
CA LEU A 10 -28.81 15.66 67.55
C LEU A 10 -30.30 15.48 67.32
N LYS A 11 -30.74 15.72 66.09
CA LYS A 11 -32.14 15.56 65.69
C LYS A 11 -32.28 14.66 64.47
N ASN A 12 -33.09 13.63 64.60
CA ASN A 12 -33.33 12.57 63.60
C ASN A 12 -32.05 11.97 63.02
N PHE A 13 -30.99 11.87 63.84
CA PHE A 13 -29.66 11.42 63.42
C PHE A 13 -29.32 10.09 64.08
N LYS A 14 -29.19 9.03 63.27
CA LYS A 14 -28.90 7.65 63.67
C LYS A 14 -29.79 7.17 64.81
N ALA A 15 -29.25 7.02 66.02
CA ALA A 15 -29.97 6.53 67.19
C ALA A 15 -30.80 7.63 67.89
N PHE A 16 -30.67 8.91 67.51
CA PHE A 16 -31.27 10.02 68.25
C PHE A 16 -32.43 10.67 67.50
N VAL A 17 -33.60 10.71 68.14
CA VAL A 17 -34.78 11.45 67.65
C VAL A 17 -34.62 12.95 67.88
N ASP A 18 -34.38 13.35 69.12
CA ASP A 18 -34.06 14.73 69.53
C ASP A 18 -33.38 14.65 70.90
N HIS A 19 -32.08 14.94 70.98
CA HIS A 19 -31.34 14.88 72.23
C HIS A 19 -30.22 15.92 72.31
N GLN A 20 -30.09 16.55 73.47
CA GLN A 20 -29.02 17.49 73.79
C GLN A 20 -28.04 16.87 74.79
N PHE A 21 -26.78 16.83 74.41
CA PHE A 21 -25.65 16.49 75.27
C PHE A 21 -25.02 17.77 75.81
N ASP A 22 -24.99 17.91 77.14
CA ASP A 22 -24.25 18.96 77.84
C ASP A 22 -22.88 18.41 78.26
N ILE A 23 -21.83 18.75 77.50
CA ILE A 23 -20.46 18.23 77.66
C ILE A 23 -19.62 19.15 78.56
N GLY A 24 -19.97 20.44 78.61
CA GLY A 24 -19.29 21.42 79.43
C GLY A 24 -17.88 21.77 78.94
N SER A 25 -16.99 22.15 79.86
CA SER A 25 -15.58 22.47 79.57
C SER A 25 -14.63 21.66 80.44
N CYS A 26 -15.06 20.47 80.85
CA CYS A 26 -14.26 19.55 81.65
C CYS A 26 -13.05 19.04 80.86
N ASN A 27 -12.02 18.59 81.59
CA ASN A 27 -10.85 17.98 80.96
C ASN A 27 -11.17 16.60 80.39
N LEU A 28 -12.10 15.86 81.02
CA LEU A 28 -12.52 14.53 80.57
C LEU A 28 -14.04 14.40 80.60
N ALA A 29 -14.66 14.25 79.42
CA ALA A 29 -16.04 13.82 79.25
C ALA A 29 -16.06 12.34 78.85
N ILE A 30 -16.69 11.50 79.66
CA ILE A 30 -16.79 10.06 79.40
C ILE A 30 -18.19 9.73 78.91
N LEU A 31 -18.31 9.17 77.71
CA LEU A 31 -19.54 8.61 77.17
C LEU A 31 -19.64 7.16 77.64
N ASP A 32 -20.47 6.90 78.65
CA ASP A 32 -20.61 5.59 79.27
C ASP A 32 -21.93 4.94 78.86
N GLY A 33 -21.93 3.63 78.65
CA GLY A 33 -23.13 2.86 78.29
C GLY A 33 -22.81 1.66 77.40
N PRO A 34 -23.71 0.68 77.23
CA PRO A 34 -23.44 -0.53 76.48
C PRO A 34 -23.23 -0.26 74.98
N ASN A 35 -22.71 -1.25 74.25
CA ASN A 35 -22.63 -1.18 72.79
C ASN A 35 -24.03 -1.08 72.17
N GLY A 36 -24.16 -0.30 71.10
CA GLY A 36 -25.44 -0.07 70.41
C GLY A 36 -26.28 1.10 70.92
N PHE A 37 -25.91 1.74 72.04
CA PHE A 37 -26.63 2.91 72.59
C PHE A 37 -26.23 4.25 71.94
N GLY A 38 -25.55 4.25 70.79
CA GLY A 38 -25.28 5.49 70.04
C GLY A 38 -24.02 6.27 70.44
N LYS A 39 -23.11 5.72 71.26
CA LYS A 39 -21.81 6.35 71.58
C LYS A 39 -20.99 6.70 70.33
N THR A 40 -20.81 5.75 69.42
CA THR A 40 -20.13 6.03 68.14
C THR A 40 -20.91 7.02 67.28
N SER A 41 -22.25 7.01 67.35
CA SER A 41 -23.08 7.99 66.65
C SER A 41 -22.87 9.42 67.15
N PHE A 42 -22.48 9.62 68.41
CA PHE A 42 -22.03 10.91 68.93
C PHE A 42 -20.73 11.35 68.22
N PHE A 43 -19.72 10.48 68.15
CA PHE A 43 -18.47 10.83 67.45
C PHE A 43 -18.66 11.06 65.96
N ASP A 44 -19.48 10.24 65.31
CA ASP A 44 -19.88 10.42 63.91
C ASP A 44 -20.51 11.81 63.69
N ALA A 45 -21.33 12.28 64.64
CA ALA A 45 -21.96 13.60 64.53
C ALA A 45 -20.94 14.74 64.70
N VAL A 46 -20.00 14.61 65.64
CA VAL A 46 -18.92 15.59 65.86
C VAL A 46 -17.99 15.62 64.64
N GLU A 47 -17.56 14.46 64.14
CA GLU A 47 -16.76 14.35 62.92
C GLU A 47 -17.50 14.98 61.73
N PHE A 48 -18.78 14.65 61.55
CA PHE A 48 -19.55 15.16 60.42
C PHE A 48 -19.76 16.67 60.50
N LEU A 49 -20.05 17.20 61.70
CA LEU A 49 -20.21 18.64 61.90
C LEU A 49 -18.95 19.41 61.49
N LEU A 50 -17.80 18.95 61.99
CA LEU A 50 -16.54 19.65 61.80
C LEU A 50 -15.93 19.40 60.42
N THR A 51 -16.00 18.18 59.90
CA THR A 51 -15.30 17.82 58.64
C THR A 51 -16.21 17.78 57.41
N GLY A 52 -17.52 17.74 57.59
CA GLY A 52 -18.47 17.52 56.49
C GLY A 52 -18.46 16.08 55.95
N ASP A 53 -17.74 15.17 56.61
CA ASP A 53 -17.57 13.79 56.19
C ASP A 53 -17.61 12.81 57.38
N ILE A 54 -17.74 11.51 57.13
CA ILE A 54 -17.63 10.45 58.15
C ILE A 54 -16.69 9.35 57.65
N GLY A 55 -15.48 9.29 58.20
CA GLY A 55 -14.35 8.49 57.69
C GLY A 55 -14.66 7.00 57.54
N ARG A 56 -15.18 6.37 58.60
CA ARG A 56 -15.52 4.94 58.62
C ARG A 56 -16.46 4.50 57.49
N TYR A 57 -17.44 5.31 57.12
CA TYR A 57 -18.40 4.94 56.08
C TYR A 57 -17.81 5.05 54.68
N ASN A 58 -16.96 6.05 54.42
CA ASN A 58 -16.25 6.14 53.15
C ASN A 58 -15.34 4.94 52.92
N ASN A 59 -14.69 4.44 53.98
CA ASN A 59 -13.87 3.23 53.90
C ASN A 59 -14.71 1.98 53.65
N LEU A 60 -15.85 1.83 54.33
CA LEU A 60 -16.80 0.71 54.16
C LEU A 60 -17.46 0.69 52.78
N GLU A 61 -17.93 1.83 52.27
CA GLU A 61 -18.58 1.94 50.96
C GLU A 61 -17.60 1.59 49.83
N ASN A 62 -16.33 1.98 49.95
CA ASN A 62 -15.29 1.66 48.97
C ASN A 62 -14.78 0.22 49.03
N SER A 63 -14.93 -0.49 50.16
CA SER A 63 -14.34 -1.81 50.38
C SER A 63 -15.32 -2.98 50.33
N VAL A 64 -16.60 -2.75 50.66
CA VAL A 64 -17.59 -3.84 50.85
C VAL A 64 -18.81 -3.73 49.94
N VAL A 65 -19.14 -2.52 49.45
CA VAL A 65 -20.44 -2.28 48.78
C VAL A 65 -20.29 -2.19 47.27
N ASP A 66 -20.96 -3.08 46.52
CA ASP A 66 -21.14 -2.90 45.08
C ASP A 66 -22.06 -1.68 44.86
N LYS A 67 -21.60 -0.66 44.13
CA LYS A 67 -22.35 0.60 43.91
C LYS A 67 -23.74 0.38 43.31
N ARG A 68 -24.02 -0.80 42.75
CA ARG A 68 -25.31 -1.21 42.18
C ARG A 68 -26.33 -1.69 43.23
N SER A 69 -25.90 -2.06 44.45
CA SER A 69 -26.77 -2.60 45.51
C SER A 69 -27.09 -1.62 46.64
N ILE A 70 -26.73 -0.33 46.49
CA ILE A 70 -27.02 0.70 47.50
C ILE A 70 -28.52 1.04 47.49
N ALA A 71 -29.18 0.79 48.62
CA ALA A 71 -30.59 1.12 48.84
C ALA A 71 -30.84 2.64 48.75
N LEU A 72 -32.08 3.02 48.43
CA LEU A 72 -32.53 4.42 48.50
C LEU A 72 -32.68 4.84 49.96
N GLY A 73 -32.36 6.09 50.26
CA GLY A 73 -32.32 6.62 51.62
C GLY A 73 -30.94 6.56 52.26
N SER A 74 -30.76 7.38 53.30
CA SER A 74 -29.48 7.50 54.00
C SER A 74 -29.50 6.78 55.35
N PRO A 75 -28.49 5.95 55.67
CA PRO A 75 -28.41 5.20 56.92
C PRO A 75 -28.08 6.08 58.15
N ILE A 76 -27.89 7.39 57.95
CA ILE A 76 -27.72 8.35 59.06
C ILE A 76 -29.05 8.92 59.56
N VAL A 77 -30.16 8.68 58.84
CA VAL A 77 -31.49 9.15 59.23
C VAL A 77 -32.05 8.20 60.28
N HIS A 78 -32.61 8.73 61.36
CA HIS A 78 -33.31 7.92 62.35
C HIS A 78 -34.53 7.22 61.73
N ASP A 79 -34.73 5.93 62.04
CA ASP A 79 -35.75 5.08 61.40
C ASP A 79 -37.18 5.65 61.54
N GLN A 80 -37.47 6.31 62.66
CA GLN A 80 -38.78 6.89 62.96
C GLN A 80 -38.97 8.33 62.45
N ALA A 81 -38.00 8.91 61.73
CA ALA A 81 -38.13 10.26 61.20
C ALA A 81 -39.29 10.36 60.20
N VAL A 82 -40.18 11.34 60.36
CA VAL A 82 -41.32 11.52 59.44
C VAL A 82 -40.88 12.18 58.11
N PRO A 83 -41.60 11.95 56.98
CA PRO A 83 -41.34 12.68 55.74
C PRO A 83 -41.32 14.20 55.95
N GLY A 84 -40.40 14.89 55.29
CA GLY A 84 -40.16 16.32 55.48
C GLY A 84 -39.40 16.71 56.75
N ALA A 85 -39.14 15.79 57.69
CA ALA A 85 -38.40 16.10 58.92
C ALA A 85 -37.00 16.66 58.64
N GLU A 86 -36.53 17.54 59.52
CA GLU A 86 -35.16 18.01 59.53
C GLU A 86 -34.26 16.98 60.25
N ILE A 87 -33.15 16.63 59.60
CA ILE A 87 -32.03 15.95 60.22
C ILE A 87 -30.99 17.02 60.49
N SER A 88 -30.63 17.23 61.75
CA SER A 88 -29.68 18.28 62.12
C SER A 88 -28.74 17.88 63.24
N ILE A 89 -27.51 18.40 63.13
CA ILE A 89 -26.48 18.35 64.17
C ILE A 89 -26.14 19.80 64.51
N VAL A 90 -26.31 20.18 65.76
CA VAL A 90 -25.97 21.52 66.26
C VAL A 90 -24.93 21.39 67.36
N ALA A 91 -23.87 22.19 67.34
CA ALA A 91 -22.95 22.25 68.47
C ALA A 91 -22.62 23.68 68.90
N GLU A 92 -22.46 23.84 70.21
CA GLU A 92 -21.83 25.02 70.81
C GLU A 92 -20.34 24.75 70.98
N ILE A 93 -19.51 25.49 70.27
CA ILE A 93 -18.07 25.28 70.19
C ILE A 93 -17.36 26.56 70.62
N GLU A 94 -16.53 26.45 71.65
CA GLU A 94 -15.67 27.53 72.12
C GLU A 94 -14.27 27.37 71.51
N THR A 95 -13.84 28.36 70.75
CA THR A 95 -12.52 28.39 70.13
C THR A 95 -11.66 29.53 70.67
N SER A 96 -10.44 29.66 70.14
CA SER A 96 -9.58 30.82 70.43
C SER A 96 -10.13 32.13 69.86
N HIS A 97 -11.09 32.05 68.94
CA HIS A 97 -11.69 33.19 68.24
C HIS A 97 -13.06 33.60 68.80
N GLY A 98 -13.57 32.86 69.80
CA GLY A 98 -14.86 33.14 70.44
C GLY A 98 -15.75 31.91 70.54
N LEU A 99 -17.03 32.15 70.82
CA LEU A 99 -18.06 31.12 70.91
C LEU A 99 -18.81 31.05 69.58
N PHE A 100 -18.92 29.86 69.01
CA PHE A 100 -19.60 29.60 67.75
C PHE A 100 -20.69 28.56 67.93
N TYR A 101 -21.80 28.75 67.23
CA TYR A 101 -22.90 27.80 67.17
C TYR A 101 -23.01 27.28 65.75
N LEU A 102 -22.63 26.03 65.52
CA LEU A 102 -22.59 25.45 64.19
C LEU A 102 -23.75 24.47 64.02
N LYS A 103 -24.45 24.55 62.88
CA LYS A 103 -25.52 23.62 62.51
C LYS A 103 -25.25 23.02 61.13
N ARG A 104 -25.26 21.70 61.02
CA ARG A 104 -25.42 21.01 59.74
C ARG A 104 -26.83 20.42 59.66
N SER A 105 -27.57 20.73 58.61
CA SER A 105 -28.88 20.11 58.42
C SER A 105 -29.28 19.83 56.98
N ALA A 106 -30.16 18.84 56.83
CA ALA A 106 -30.79 18.41 55.60
C ALA A 106 -32.24 17.99 55.86
N SER A 107 -33.07 17.98 54.81
CA SER A 107 -34.44 17.47 54.89
C SER A 107 -34.48 16.00 54.49
N LYS A 108 -35.28 15.20 55.21
CA LYS A 108 -35.49 13.77 54.93
C LYS A 108 -35.88 13.52 53.47
N ASP A 109 -36.78 14.34 52.92
CA ASP A 109 -37.25 14.18 51.52
C ASP A 109 -36.13 14.28 50.48
N LYS A 110 -35.04 15.00 50.79
CA LYS A 110 -33.87 15.08 49.92
C LYS A 110 -32.96 13.86 50.07
N LEU A 111 -32.83 13.35 51.29
CA LEU A 111 -32.02 12.17 51.60
C LEU A 111 -32.65 10.88 51.06
N ASP A 112 -33.98 10.74 51.18
CA ASP A 112 -34.73 9.57 50.69
C ASP A 112 -34.68 9.40 49.16
N LYS A 113 -34.48 10.50 48.43
CA LYS A 113 -34.29 10.50 46.96
C LYS A 113 -32.86 10.14 46.55
N GLY A 114 -31.90 10.24 47.46
CA GLY A 114 -30.49 9.96 47.24
C GLY A 114 -30.13 8.48 47.45
N LYS A 115 -28.91 8.13 47.06
CA LYS A 115 -28.27 6.86 47.40
C LYS A 115 -27.06 7.13 48.29
N GLY A 116 -26.78 6.23 49.23
CA GLY A 116 -25.67 6.36 50.17
C GLY A 116 -25.95 7.37 51.28
N LEU A 117 -24.90 7.87 51.94
CA LEU A 117 -25.04 8.74 53.13
C LEU A 117 -25.68 10.10 52.84
N GLY A 118 -25.58 10.61 51.62
CA GLY A 118 -26.12 11.93 51.27
C GLY A 118 -25.47 13.11 52.00
N LEU A 119 -24.22 12.96 52.49
CA LEU A 119 -23.53 13.98 53.30
C LEU A 119 -23.45 15.36 52.62
N LYS A 120 -23.28 15.40 51.28
CA LYS A 120 -23.26 16.63 50.47
C LYS A 120 -24.58 17.40 50.46
N LEU A 121 -25.68 16.79 50.89
CA LEU A 121 -26.99 17.44 50.97
C LEU A 121 -27.16 18.28 52.25
N PHE A 122 -26.28 18.07 53.24
CA PHE A 122 -26.23 18.87 54.46
C PHE A 122 -25.47 20.15 54.19
N LYS A 123 -26.08 21.26 54.60
CA LYS A 123 -25.45 22.58 54.52
C LYS A 123 -25.02 23.03 55.91
N LEU A 124 -23.87 23.70 56.01
CA LEU A 124 -23.39 24.32 57.24
C LEU A 124 -24.01 25.72 57.45
N TYR A 125 -24.46 25.98 58.67
CA TYR A 125 -25.00 27.26 59.12
C TYR A 125 -24.26 27.70 60.39
N GLU A 126 -24.01 29.00 60.49
CA GLU A 126 -23.61 29.67 61.73
C GLU A 126 -24.86 30.24 62.39
N LEU A 127 -25.13 29.85 63.64
CA LEU A 127 -26.28 30.29 64.41
C LEU A 127 -25.90 31.40 65.40
N THR A 128 -26.88 32.23 65.78
CA THR A 128 -26.71 33.21 66.86
C THR A 128 -26.70 32.60 68.26
N SER A 129 -27.35 31.43 68.42
CA SER A 129 -27.46 30.62 69.64
C SER A 129 -27.90 29.20 69.24
N ILE A 130 -27.90 28.22 70.16
CA ILE A 130 -28.34 26.84 69.86
C ILE A 130 -29.72 26.78 69.18
N ASP A 131 -30.67 27.58 69.66
CA ASP A 131 -32.03 27.68 69.09
C ASP A 131 -32.23 28.94 68.21
N GLY A 132 -31.13 29.60 67.83
CA GLY A 132 -31.12 30.88 67.14
C GLY A 132 -31.33 30.78 65.62
N GLU A 133 -31.44 31.94 64.97
CA GLU A 133 -31.48 32.00 63.51
C GLU A 133 -30.12 31.63 62.90
N GLY A 134 -30.16 30.92 61.77
CA GLY A 134 -28.97 30.40 61.10
C GLY A 134 -28.63 31.10 59.80
N ARG A 135 -27.40 31.57 59.66
CA ARG A 135 -26.84 32.08 58.42
C ARG A 135 -26.10 30.98 57.68
N LEU A 136 -26.44 30.76 56.41
CA LEU A 136 -25.77 29.79 55.56
C LEU A 136 -24.30 30.19 55.33
N VAL A 137 -23.38 29.26 55.59
CA VAL A 137 -21.96 29.40 55.27
C VAL A 137 -21.78 29.04 53.79
N GLN A 138 -21.27 29.99 52.98
CA GLN A 138 -21.11 29.79 51.53
C GLN A 138 -19.81 29.04 51.20
N ASP A 139 -18.73 29.39 51.88
CA ASP A 139 -17.42 28.75 51.78
C ASP A 139 -17.12 28.08 53.13
N GLU A 140 -17.48 26.80 53.24
CA GLU A 140 -17.32 26.04 54.47
C GLU A 140 -15.84 25.86 54.86
N GLU A 141 -14.96 25.69 53.87
CA GLU A 141 -13.54 25.43 54.07
C GLU A 141 -12.86 26.66 54.66
N SER A 142 -12.98 27.82 54.01
CA SER A 142 -12.38 29.07 54.52
C SER A 142 -12.93 29.48 55.89
N PHE A 143 -14.24 29.28 56.11
CA PHE A 143 -14.88 29.58 57.39
C PHE A 143 -14.35 28.68 58.52
N LEU A 144 -14.30 27.36 58.30
CA LEU A 144 -13.83 26.43 59.31
C LEU A 144 -12.32 26.52 59.54
N GLU A 145 -11.51 26.83 58.52
CA GLU A 145 -10.09 27.15 58.70
C GLU A 145 -9.87 28.38 59.58
N THR A 146 -10.75 29.39 59.47
CA THR A 146 -10.67 30.57 60.34
C THR A 146 -10.95 30.22 61.81
N ILE A 147 -11.84 29.27 62.07
CA ILE A 147 -12.29 28.91 63.43
C ILE A 147 -11.38 27.84 64.05
N LEU A 148 -10.95 26.86 63.26
CA LEU A 148 -10.24 25.65 63.67
C LEU A 148 -8.75 25.66 63.27
N GLY A 149 -8.31 26.61 62.44
CA GLY A 149 -6.94 26.74 61.93
C GLY A 149 -6.73 26.09 60.56
N ASP A 150 -5.69 26.53 59.84
CA ASP A 150 -5.38 25.99 58.50
C ASP A 150 -5.11 24.48 58.55
N GLY A 151 -5.65 23.76 57.57
CA GLY A 151 -5.49 22.31 57.47
C GLY A 151 -6.24 21.51 58.55
N TYR A 152 -7.27 22.08 59.19
CA TYR A 152 -8.02 21.39 60.24
C TYR A 152 -8.64 20.07 59.78
N LEU A 153 -9.07 19.94 58.52
CA LEU A 153 -9.65 18.71 57.97
C LEU A 153 -8.65 17.55 58.04
N ARG A 154 -7.41 17.83 57.66
CA ARG A 154 -6.29 16.90 57.77
C ARG A 154 -6.02 16.60 59.25
N ASP A 155 -5.88 17.63 60.06
CA ASP A 155 -5.48 17.52 61.46
C ASP A 155 -6.53 16.76 62.30
N PHE A 156 -7.82 16.87 61.96
CA PHE A 156 -8.92 16.25 62.69
C PHE A 156 -8.82 14.72 62.70
N LYS A 157 -8.79 14.10 61.52
CA LYS A 157 -8.70 12.65 61.37
C LYS A 157 -7.35 12.09 61.84
N LEU A 158 -6.28 12.88 61.73
CA LEU A 158 -4.93 12.42 62.03
C LEU A 158 -4.51 12.60 63.48
N PHE A 159 -4.96 13.68 64.13
CA PHE A 159 -4.49 14.07 65.45
C PHE A 159 -5.60 14.07 66.49
N HIS A 160 -6.83 14.39 66.10
CA HIS A 160 -7.89 14.69 67.06
C HIS A 160 -8.86 13.55 67.30
N TYR A 161 -9.01 12.60 66.37
CA TYR A 161 -9.96 11.50 66.50
C TYR A 161 -9.28 10.12 66.39
N ILE A 162 -9.58 9.25 67.34
CA ILE A 162 -9.14 7.86 67.40
C ILE A 162 -10.40 6.97 67.31
N GLU A 163 -10.57 6.25 66.21
CA GLU A 163 -11.73 5.41 65.92
C GLU A 163 -11.66 4.02 66.60
N GLN A 164 -12.83 3.39 66.84
CA GLN A 164 -12.96 2.10 67.55
C GLN A 164 -12.32 0.88 66.84
N GLU A 165 -12.25 0.84 65.49
CA GLU A 165 -11.81 -0.36 64.74
C GLU A 165 -10.71 -0.13 63.65
N ASP A 166 -10.55 1.07 63.06
CA ASP A 166 -9.68 1.28 61.88
C ASP A 166 -8.18 1.54 62.23
N ASN A 167 -7.84 1.68 63.52
CA ASN A 167 -6.50 2.09 63.94
C ASN A 167 -5.40 1.08 63.54
N THR A 168 -5.66 -0.23 63.65
CA THR A 168 -4.63 -1.24 63.28
C THR A 168 -4.48 -1.44 61.77
N ALA A 169 -5.44 -0.98 60.95
CA ALA A 169 -5.39 -1.12 59.50
C ALA A 169 -4.31 -0.24 58.85
N ILE A 170 -3.85 0.81 59.54
CA ILE A 170 -2.68 1.61 59.13
C ILE A 170 -1.43 0.74 59.10
N LEU A 171 -1.25 -0.10 60.13
CA LEU A 171 -0.06 -0.92 60.31
C LEU A 171 -0.16 -2.31 59.64
N LYS A 172 -1.34 -2.93 59.57
CA LYS A 172 -1.54 -4.30 59.04
C LYS A 172 -1.67 -4.41 57.51
N SER A 173 -1.33 -3.36 56.74
CA SER A 173 -1.47 -3.33 55.28
C SER A 173 -0.17 -3.67 54.53
N LYS A 174 -0.26 -4.09 53.26
CA LYS A 174 0.92 -4.35 52.40
C LYS A 174 1.84 -3.14 52.37
N ALA A 175 3.16 -3.32 52.25
CA ALA A 175 4.15 -2.24 52.32
C ALA A 175 3.82 -1.01 51.44
N SER A 176 3.29 -1.20 50.22
CA SER A 176 2.85 -0.10 49.35
C SER A 176 1.62 0.65 49.86
N THR A 177 0.62 -0.07 50.38
CA THR A 177 -0.59 0.50 50.99
C THR A 177 -0.30 1.15 52.35
N LYS A 178 0.58 0.53 53.14
CA LYS A 178 1.12 1.07 54.39
C LYS A 178 1.79 2.41 54.12
N GLN A 179 2.60 2.48 53.07
CA GLN A 179 3.25 3.72 52.68
C GLN A 179 2.24 4.80 52.26
N GLN A 180 1.22 4.46 51.47
CA GLN A 180 0.16 5.41 51.10
C GLN A 180 -0.60 5.94 52.33
N LYS A 181 -0.86 5.09 53.34
CA LYS A 181 -1.49 5.51 54.60
C LYS A 181 -0.57 6.38 55.45
N ILE A 182 0.74 6.08 55.49
CA ILE A 182 1.75 6.93 56.13
C ILE A 182 1.90 8.26 55.38
N ASP A 183 1.83 8.24 54.05
CA ASP A 183 1.90 9.46 53.23
C ASP A 183 0.71 10.37 53.48
N HIS A 184 -0.48 9.78 53.63
CA HIS A 184 -1.68 10.48 54.06
C HIS A 184 -1.50 11.07 55.47
N LEU A 185 -0.88 10.32 56.38
CA LEU A 185 -0.65 10.75 57.76
C LEU A 185 0.40 11.85 57.90
N PHE A 186 1.39 11.92 57.02
CA PHE A 186 2.38 13.00 56.99
C PHE A 186 2.02 14.12 56.02
N ASP A 187 0.93 14.00 55.26
CA ASP A 187 0.49 14.99 54.27
C ASP A 187 1.55 15.29 53.20
N VAL A 188 2.00 14.22 52.55
CA VAL A 188 2.98 14.31 51.45
C VAL A 188 2.35 14.04 50.08
N GLY A 189 1.03 14.05 50.00
CA GLY A 189 0.26 13.80 48.77
C GLY A 189 0.70 14.72 47.64
N ASP A 190 0.80 16.02 47.91
CA ASP A 190 1.24 17.05 46.96
C ASP A 190 2.62 16.78 46.36
N TYR A 191 3.58 16.37 47.20
CA TYR A 191 4.93 16.03 46.75
C TYR A 191 4.89 14.84 45.80
N ARG A 192 4.13 13.80 46.15
CA ARG A 192 4.00 12.59 45.31
C ARG A 192 3.25 12.85 44.02
N GLU A 193 2.23 13.70 44.04
CA GLU A 193 1.52 14.09 42.82
C GLU A 193 2.41 14.88 41.87
N LYS A 194 3.21 15.83 42.40
CA LYS A 194 4.20 16.58 41.62
C LYS A 194 5.26 15.67 41.01
N ILE A 195 5.78 14.70 41.78
CA ILE A 195 6.71 13.68 41.27
C ILE A 195 6.05 12.86 40.15
N LYS A 196 4.81 12.40 40.34
CA LYS A 196 4.07 11.63 39.34
C LYS A 196 3.87 12.43 38.04
N LYS A 197 3.51 13.72 38.13
CA LYS A 197 3.39 14.61 36.96
C LYS A 197 4.71 14.73 36.20
N ILE A 198 5.84 14.81 36.91
CA ILE A 198 7.18 14.86 36.30
C ILE A 198 7.50 13.54 35.59
N ASP A 199 7.25 12.40 36.23
CA ASP A 199 7.51 11.09 35.62
C ASP A 199 6.66 10.88 34.36
N SER A 200 5.37 11.24 34.37
CA SER A 200 4.52 11.20 33.17
C SER A 200 5.02 12.12 32.06
N ALA A 201 5.52 13.33 32.37
CA ALA A 201 6.12 14.21 31.38
C ALA A 201 7.40 13.62 30.77
N LYS A 202 8.22 12.92 31.57
CA LYS A 202 9.43 12.24 31.10
C LYS A 202 9.11 11.06 30.17
N GLU A 203 8.05 10.30 30.45
CA GLU A 203 7.59 9.21 29.58
C GLU A 203 7.22 9.73 28.18
N LEU A 204 6.52 10.86 28.09
CA LEU A 204 6.18 11.49 26.81
C LEU A 204 7.44 11.92 26.03
N ILE A 205 8.41 12.52 26.72
CA ILE A 205 9.66 13.00 26.12
C ILE A 205 10.56 11.83 25.68
N ALA A 206 10.50 10.68 26.33
CA ALA A 206 11.35 9.53 26.03
C ALA A 206 11.24 9.09 24.56
N SER A 207 10.03 9.16 23.97
CA SER A 207 9.77 8.85 22.57
C SER A 207 10.49 9.78 21.57
N LEU A 208 10.84 11.01 21.99
CA LEU A 208 11.43 12.05 21.14
C LEU A 208 12.96 12.02 21.11
N LYS A 209 13.60 11.28 22.02
CA LYS A 209 15.07 11.23 22.18
C LYS A 209 15.67 9.83 21.98
N THR A 210 15.00 8.97 21.22
CA THR A 210 15.44 7.60 20.96
C THR A 210 16.72 7.55 20.11
N THR A 211 17.42 6.41 20.15
CA THR A 211 18.59 6.14 19.31
C THR A 211 18.23 6.26 17.82
N ALA A 212 17.08 5.72 17.42
CA ALA A 212 16.56 5.81 16.05
C ALA A 212 16.36 7.27 15.58
N LYS A 213 15.89 8.16 16.45
CA LYS A 213 15.76 9.60 16.11
C LYS A 213 17.10 10.29 15.93
N ARG A 214 18.13 9.87 16.67
CA ARG A 214 19.50 10.37 16.50
C ARG A 214 20.11 9.89 15.18
N GLU A 215 19.88 8.64 14.83
CA GLU A 215 20.32 8.06 13.56
C GLU A 215 19.62 8.73 12.36
N ASP A 216 18.30 8.97 12.44
CA ASP A 216 17.53 9.71 11.43
C ASP A 216 18.06 11.16 11.24
N LEU A 217 18.42 11.85 12.32
CA LEU A 217 19.06 13.17 12.20
C LEU A 217 20.43 13.08 11.51
N SER A 218 21.22 12.04 11.79
CA SER A 218 22.52 11.83 11.15
C SER A 218 22.39 11.53 9.65
N SER A 219 21.41 10.71 9.27
CA SER A 219 21.17 10.37 7.87
C SER A 219 20.69 11.59 7.07
N ARG A 220 19.73 12.36 7.59
CA ARG A 220 19.26 13.62 6.97
C ARG A 220 20.40 14.61 6.75
N LYS A 221 21.30 14.76 7.72
CA LYS A 221 22.47 15.63 7.59
C LYS A 221 23.41 15.15 6.48
N THR A 222 23.67 13.85 6.43
CA THR A 222 24.54 13.25 5.41
C THR A 222 23.94 13.43 4.00
N GLU A 223 22.62 13.28 3.87
CA GLU A 223 21.89 13.47 2.61
C GLU A 223 21.96 14.92 2.12
N ILE A 224 21.78 15.89 3.03
CA ILE A 224 21.94 17.32 2.70
C ILE A 224 23.38 17.62 2.25
N GLU A 225 24.39 17.07 2.93
CA GLU A 225 25.80 17.22 2.53
C GLU A 225 26.10 16.61 1.15
N GLN A 226 25.48 15.48 0.82
CA GLN A 226 25.60 14.86 -0.51
C GLN A 226 24.97 15.72 -1.61
N LEU A 227 23.80 16.32 -1.36
CA LEU A 227 23.14 17.24 -2.30
C LEU A 227 23.94 18.53 -2.50
N HIS A 228 24.55 19.09 -1.45
CA HIS A 228 25.44 20.24 -1.60
C HIS A 228 26.66 19.93 -2.48
N ARG A 229 27.21 18.71 -2.37
CA ARG A 229 28.35 18.27 -3.20
C ARG A 229 27.97 18.08 -4.67
N SER A 230 26.75 17.64 -4.98
CA SER A 230 26.33 17.45 -6.37
C SER A 230 26.12 18.76 -7.13
N VAL A 231 25.83 19.86 -6.42
CA VAL A 231 25.58 21.18 -7.04
C VAL A 231 26.85 22.01 -7.20
N ASN A 232 27.82 21.89 -6.28
CA ASN A 232 29.08 22.66 -6.33
C ASN A 232 30.00 22.35 -7.53
N VAL A 233 29.66 21.37 -8.38
CA VAL A 233 30.45 20.98 -9.56
C VAL A 233 30.04 21.78 -10.81
N GLY A 234 28.88 22.46 -10.82
CA GLY A 234 28.36 23.17 -11.99
C GLY A 234 28.16 24.67 -11.73
N ASN A 235 29.26 25.42 -11.68
CA ASN A 235 29.21 26.87 -11.57
C ASN A 235 29.01 27.46 -12.96
N GLU A 236 27.78 27.84 -13.32
CA GLU A 236 27.51 28.80 -14.39
C GLU A 236 26.04 29.28 -14.32
N ASN A 237 25.86 30.49 -13.76
CA ASN A 237 24.61 31.25 -13.81
C ASN A 237 24.40 31.78 -15.24
N VAL A 238 24.19 30.90 -16.21
CA VAL A 238 23.71 31.29 -17.53
C VAL A 238 22.20 31.12 -17.51
N SER A 239 21.49 32.24 -17.31
CA SER A 239 20.04 32.28 -17.40
C SER A 239 19.63 32.47 -18.86
N GLU A 240 19.68 31.40 -19.64
CA GLU A 240 19.08 31.40 -20.98
C GLU A 240 17.55 31.54 -20.85
N PRO A 241 16.90 32.43 -21.61
CA PRO A 241 15.45 32.54 -21.64
C PRO A 241 14.82 31.28 -22.25
N PHE A 242 13.63 30.90 -21.77
CA PHE A 242 12.91 29.76 -22.34
C PHE A 242 12.53 30.05 -23.79
N GLN A 243 12.88 29.12 -24.67
CA GLN A 243 12.40 29.03 -26.04
C GLN A 243 11.83 27.64 -26.26
N ARG A 244 10.64 27.58 -26.89
CA ARG A 244 10.02 26.33 -27.31
C ARG A 244 10.66 25.86 -28.62
N LEU A 245 11.11 24.61 -28.67
CA LEU A 245 11.76 24.01 -29.84
C LEU A 245 10.79 23.21 -30.70
N ILE A 246 9.91 22.44 -30.07
CA ILE A 246 9.02 21.51 -30.76
C ILE A 246 7.59 22.06 -30.77
N SER A 247 7.12 22.46 -31.94
CA SER A 247 5.74 22.92 -32.16
C SER A 247 4.77 21.76 -32.35
N ALA A 248 5.21 20.67 -32.98
CA ALA A 248 4.38 19.53 -33.38
C ALA A 248 3.84 18.72 -32.19
N THR A 249 4.65 18.53 -31.14
CA THR A 249 4.31 17.69 -29.98
C THR A 249 4.62 18.38 -28.65
N HIS A 250 4.04 17.86 -27.57
CA HIS A 250 4.30 18.33 -26.21
C HIS A 250 5.39 17.50 -25.57
N GLN A 251 6.61 18.04 -25.57
CA GLN A 251 7.75 17.38 -24.94
C GLN A 251 7.85 17.76 -23.46
N PRO A 252 8.06 16.81 -22.53
CA PRO A 252 8.12 17.09 -21.08
C PRO A 252 9.23 18.06 -20.68
N TRP A 253 10.32 18.10 -21.45
CA TRP A 253 11.46 18.99 -21.26
C TRP A 253 11.34 20.31 -22.05
N ASP A 254 10.28 20.52 -22.84
CA ASP A 254 10.07 21.70 -23.67
C ASP A 254 8.95 22.63 -23.17
N HIS A 255 8.97 22.91 -21.86
CA HIS A 255 8.02 23.81 -21.19
C HIS A 255 8.74 24.93 -20.42
N GLU A 256 8.05 26.03 -20.14
CA GLU A 256 8.61 27.11 -19.32
C GLU A 256 8.77 26.65 -17.86
N ASP A 257 7.72 26.08 -17.27
CA ASP A 257 7.70 25.60 -15.89
C ASP A 257 8.10 24.13 -15.73
N ILE A 258 9.37 23.80 -16.03
CA ILE A 258 9.86 22.42 -15.91
C ILE A 258 10.24 22.10 -14.45
N VAL A 259 9.65 21.04 -13.89
CA VAL A 259 10.06 20.48 -12.60
C VAL A 259 11.05 19.36 -12.83
N VAL A 260 12.34 19.62 -12.58
CA VAL A 260 13.41 18.68 -12.91
C VAL A 260 13.87 17.92 -11.66
N LYS A 261 13.56 16.62 -11.60
CA LYS A 261 14.00 15.72 -10.52
C LYS A 261 15.25 14.94 -10.92
N SER A 262 16.03 14.51 -9.94
CA SER A 262 17.24 13.69 -10.16
C SER A 262 16.98 12.37 -10.89
N SER A 263 15.78 11.79 -10.75
CA SER A 263 15.40 10.57 -11.47
C SER A 263 15.11 10.78 -12.96
N ILE A 264 14.80 12.02 -13.38
CA ILE A 264 14.35 12.36 -14.74
C ILE A 264 15.47 13.08 -15.51
N ILE A 265 16.40 13.75 -14.83
CA ILE A 265 17.49 14.46 -15.51
C ILE A 265 18.32 13.55 -16.42
N ALA A 266 18.56 12.30 -16.02
CA ALA A 266 19.31 11.33 -16.82
C ALA A 266 18.56 10.94 -18.11
N THR A 267 17.22 10.90 -18.10
CA THR A 267 16.43 10.57 -19.29
C THR A 267 16.38 11.72 -20.29
N TRP A 268 16.65 12.96 -19.84
CA TRP A 268 16.67 14.14 -20.72
C TRP A 268 18.09 14.51 -21.18
N LEU A 269 19.07 14.49 -20.27
CA LEU A 269 20.44 14.98 -20.50
C LEU A 269 21.53 13.90 -20.48
N GLY A 270 21.21 12.64 -20.18
CA GLY A 270 22.19 11.55 -20.24
C GLY A 270 22.69 11.31 -21.67
N ASP A 271 23.70 10.46 -21.86
CA ASP A 271 24.28 10.19 -23.17
C ASP A 271 23.23 9.67 -24.18
N GLU A 272 22.29 8.84 -23.70
CA GLU A 272 21.10 8.37 -24.44
C GLU A 272 19.82 9.19 -24.13
N GLY A 273 20.00 10.38 -23.56
CA GLY A 273 18.92 11.28 -23.18
C GLY A 273 18.20 11.87 -24.40
N ALA A 274 16.93 12.25 -24.20
CA ALA A 274 16.08 12.77 -25.28
C ALA A 274 16.70 13.96 -26.04
N LEU A 275 17.39 14.88 -25.35
CA LEU A 275 17.99 16.06 -25.98
C LEU A 275 19.26 15.71 -26.78
N ASN A 276 20.07 14.77 -26.30
CA ASN A 276 21.27 14.32 -27.02
C ASN A 276 20.91 13.48 -28.26
N ARG A 277 19.88 12.62 -28.15
CA ARG A 277 19.31 11.90 -29.30
C ARG A 277 18.72 12.85 -30.33
N LEU A 278 17.97 13.88 -29.89
CA LEU A 278 17.47 14.92 -30.77
C LEU A 278 18.61 15.69 -31.47
N ARG A 279 19.70 15.98 -30.75
CA ARG A 279 20.89 16.63 -31.32
C ARG A 279 21.50 15.78 -32.44
N LYS A 280 21.74 14.49 -32.20
CA LYS A 280 22.23 13.55 -33.22
C LYS A 280 21.29 13.46 -34.43
N PHE A 281 19.98 13.38 -34.18
CA PHE A 281 18.97 13.36 -35.25
C PHE A 281 19.07 14.61 -36.15
N ILE A 282 19.21 15.80 -35.57
CA ILE A 282 19.35 17.04 -36.34
C ILE A 282 20.70 17.11 -37.07
N GLU A 283 21.79 16.58 -36.51
CA GLU A 283 23.07 16.47 -37.22
C GLU A 283 22.96 15.61 -38.49
N GLY A 284 22.10 14.58 -38.50
CA GLY A 284 21.88 13.68 -39.63
C GLY A 284 20.57 13.88 -40.41
N VAL A 285 19.80 14.94 -40.14
CA VAL A 285 18.42 15.08 -40.63
C VAL A 285 18.32 15.12 -42.16
N ASP A 286 19.27 15.79 -42.82
CA ASP A 286 19.33 15.87 -44.29
C ASP A 286 19.52 14.48 -44.92
N ASN A 287 20.45 13.68 -44.37
CA ASN A 287 20.71 12.32 -44.81
C ASN A 287 19.49 11.42 -44.57
N PHE A 288 18.83 11.55 -43.42
CA PHE A 288 17.62 10.81 -43.10
C PHE A 288 16.46 11.11 -44.06
N ILE A 289 16.18 12.39 -44.34
CA ILE A 289 15.13 12.79 -45.28
C ILE A 289 15.47 12.33 -46.71
N ASN A 290 16.73 12.43 -47.12
CA ASN A 290 17.19 11.93 -48.41
C ASN A 290 17.06 10.40 -48.51
N SER A 291 17.36 9.66 -47.44
CA SER A 291 17.16 8.20 -47.35
C SER A 291 15.68 7.83 -47.46
N LYS A 292 14.78 8.55 -46.77
CA LYS A 292 13.32 8.37 -46.87
C LYS A 292 12.82 8.64 -48.29
N TYR A 293 13.35 9.67 -48.95
CA TYR A 293 13.06 9.98 -50.35
C TYR A 293 13.51 8.85 -51.29
N ASN A 294 14.74 8.37 -51.15
CA ASN A 294 15.26 7.24 -51.94
C ASN A 294 14.48 5.94 -51.70
N SER A 295 14.09 5.67 -50.44
CA SER A 295 13.27 4.52 -50.06
C SER A 295 11.86 4.57 -50.68
N LYS A 296 11.26 5.76 -50.79
CA LYS A 296 9.98 5.95 -51.50
C LYS A 296 10.13 5.61 -52.98
N ILE A 297 11.22 6.02 -53.61
CA ILE A 297 11.52 5.66 -55.01
C ILE A 297 11.66 4.15 -55.14
N ASP A 298 12.42 3.49 -54.24
CA ASP A 298 12.62 2.04 -54.27
C ASP A 298 11.31 1.25 -54.12
N LYS A 299 10.44 1.65 -53.20
CA LYS A 299 9.12 1.00 -53.02
C LYS A 299 8.26 1.04 -54.29
N VAL A 300 8.44 2.04 -55.14
CA VAL A 300 7.61 2.26 -56.33
C VAL A 300 8.28 1.74 -57.61
N LEU A 301 9.59 1.92 -57.75
CA LEU A 301 10.35 1.67 -58.98
C LEU A 301 11.31 0.47 -58.91
N LYS A 302 11.46 -0.21 -57.77
CA LYS A 302 12.15 -1.51 -57.69
C LYS A 302 11.16 -2.65 -57.43
N PRO A 303 10.40 -3.10 -58.44
CA PRO A 303 9.58 -4.29 -58.30
C PRO A 303 10.45 -5.55 -58.14
N LYS A 304 9.82 -6.67 -57.80
CA LYS A 304 10.49 -7.98 -57.80
C LYS A 304 11.11 -8.25 -59.17
N GLN A 305 12.26 -8.92 -59.17
CA GLN A 305 13.03 -9.23 -60.38
C GLN A 305 12.17 -9.88 -61.48
N GLU A 306 11.31 -10.84 -61.13
CA GLU A 306 10.39 -11.52 -62.07
C GLU A 306 9.45 -10.55 -62.81
N ALA A 307 8.94 -9.53 -62.12
CA ALA A 307 8.04 -8.54 -62.70
C ALA A 307 8.80 -7.54 -63.57
N LEU A 308 10.05 -7.20 -63.20
CA LEU A 308 10.93 -6.37 -64.01
C LEU A 308 11.31 -7.09 -65.31
N GLU A 309 11.70 -8.36 -65.22
CA GLU A 309 12.02 -9.19 -66.38
C GLU A 309 10.80 -9.37 -67.28
N SER A 310 9.62 -9.62 -66.70
CA SER A 310 8.36 -9.71 -67.46
C SER A 310 8.00 -8.37 -68.13
N LEU A 311 8.24 -7.25 -67.46
CA LEU A 311 8.00 -5.92 -68.03
C LEU A 311 8.90 -5.65 -69.23
N LEU A 312 10.20 -5.93 -69.11
CA LEU A 312 11.17 -5.70 -70.18
C LEU A 312 10.96 -6.67 -71.34
N ARG A 313 10.61 -7.93 -71.05
CA ARG A 313 10.40 -8.96 -72.07
C ARG A 313 9.09 -8.77 -72.83
N PHE A 314 7.99 -8.46 -72.14
CA PHE A 314 6.64 -8.48 -72.73
C PHE A 314 5.96 -7.12 -72.84
N GLY A 315 6.48 -6.07 -72.17
CA GLY A 315 5.84 -4.77 -72.00
C GLY A 315 5.39 -4.10 -73.31
N GLY A 316 6.22 -4.17 -74.36
CA GLY A 316 5.91 -3.59 -75.67
C GLY A 316 4.82 -4.32 -76.46
N ARG A 317 4.34 -5.48 -75.98
CA ARG A 317 3.43 -6.37 -76.71
C ARG A 317 2.25 -6.86 -75.85
N LEU A 318 2.01 -6.24 -74.70
CA LEU A 318 0.90 -6.61 -73.80
C LEU A 318 -0.48 -6.47 -74.48
N ASP A 319 -0.63 -5.56 -75.43
CA ASP A 319 -1.89 -5.36 -76.16
C ASP A 319 -2.11 -6.41 -77.27
N SER A 320 -1.06 -7.15 -77.66
CA SER A 320 -1.11 -8.20 -78.68
C SER A 320 -1.45 -9.59 -78.13
N ILE A 321 -1.69 -9.72 -76.81
CA ILE A 321 -1.94 -11.03 -76.16
C ILE A 321 -3.11 -11.78 -76.81
N ALA A 322 -4.20 -11.09 -77.16
CA ALA A 322 -5.36 -11.73 -77.80
C ALA A 322 -5.01 -12.33 -79.17
N VAL A 323 -4.19 -11.62 -79.96
CA VAL A 323 -3.69 -12.09 -81.26
C VAL A 323 -2.77 -13.29 -81.06
N TYR A 324 -1.86 -13.24 -80.08
CA TYR A 324 -0.95 -14.34 -79.81
C TYR A 324 -1.63 -15.59 -79.25
N LYS A 325 -2.73 -15.46 -78.49
CA LYS A 325 -3.55 -16.61 -78.10
C LYS A 325 -4.09 -17.36 -79.32
N ASN A 326 -4.52 -16.62 -80.34
CA ASN A 326 -5.00 -17.19 -81.58
C ASN A 326 -3.86 -17.88 -82.35
N ASP A 327 -2.70 -17.21 -82.50
CA ASP A 327 -1.52 -17.80 -83.16
C ASP A 327 -1.06 -19.11 -82.48
N VAL A 328 -1.08 -19.15 -81.15
CA VAL A 328 -0.73 -20.35 -80.36
C VAL A 328 -1.74 -21.47 -80.60
N ALA A 329 -3.04 -21.16 -80.59
CA ALA A 329 -4.09 -22.13 -80.85
C ALA A 329 -3.96 -22.75 -82.25
N LEU A 330 -3.68 -21.93 -83.28
CA LEU A 330 -3.45 -22.41 -84.65
C LEU A 330 -2.23 -23.33 -84.74
N TYR A 331 -1.12 -22.95 -84.11
CA TYR A 331 0.09 -23.75 -84.12
C TYR A 331 -0.09 -25.09 -83.42
N ASP A 332 -0.66 -25.10 -82.20
CA ASP A 332 -0.87 -26.32 -81.42
C ASP A 332 -1.86 -27.27 -82.13
N PHE A 333 -2.90 -26.71 -82.75
CA PHE A 333 -3.81 -27.45 -83.63
C PHE A 333 -3.08 -28.10 -84.80
N GLY A 334 -2.21 -27.35 -85.48
CA GLY A 334 -1.45 -27.84 -86.62
C GLY A 334 -0.52 -29.01 -86.25
N VAL A 335 0.18 -28.89 -85.13
CA VAL A 335 1.06 -29.96 -84.62
C VAL A 335 0.26 -31.22 -84.24
N ASP A 336 -0.84 -31.06 -83.51
CA ASP A 336 -1.73 -32.18 -83.15
C ASP A 336 -2.30 -32.87 -84.40
N PHE A 337 -2.79 -32.09 -85.37
CA PHE A 337 -3.31 -32.60 -86.63
C PHE A 337 -2.27 -33.43 -87.38
N LEU A 338 -1.04 -32.93 -87.53
CA LEU A 338 0.03 -33.64 -88.23
C LEU A 338 0.39 -34.95 -87.51
N SER A 339 0.55 -34.93 -86.18
CA SER A 339 0.92 -36.12 -85.40
C SER A 339 -0.09 -37.26 -85.51
N LYS A 340 -1.40 -36.96 -85.57
CA LYS A 340 -2.46 -37.99 -85.64
C LYS A 340 -2.39 -38.83 -86.91
N PHE A 341 -1.82 -38.29 -88.00
CA PHE A 341 -1.69 -38.99 -89.27
C PHE A 341 -0.27 -39.52 -89.56
N GLU A 342 0.66 -39.49 -88.60
CA GLU A 342 2.03 -40.00 -88.77
C GLU A 342 2.10 -41.53 -88.86
N SER A 343 1.18 -42.26 -88.20
CA SER A 343 1.14 -43.74 -88.15
C SER A 343 0.47 -44.41 -89.36
N GLY A 344 0.06 -43.61 -90.35
CA GLY A 344 -0.63 -44.05 -91.56
C GLY A 344 -2.16 -44.01 -91.44
N ILE A 345 -2.85 -43.81 -92.57
CA ILE A 345 -4.31 -43.57 -92.62
C ILE A 345 -5.12 -44.67 -91.90
N PRO A 346 -4.90 -45.99 -92.11
CA PRO A 346 -5.73 -47.02 -91.45
C PRO A 346 -5.60 -47.03 -89.92
N SER A 347 -4.40 -46.79 -89.40
CA SER A 347 -4.13 -46.72 -87.96
C SER A 347 -4.80 -45.49 -87.33
N SER A 348 -4.69 -44.34 -87.98
CA SER A 348 -5.25 -43.07 -87.52
C SER A 348 -6.78 -43.05 -87.45
N LEU A 349 -7.46 -43.87 -88.26
CA LEU A 349 -8.92 -43.93 -88.35
C LEU A 349 -9.57 -44.89 -87.34
N LYS A 350 -8.77 -45.69 -86.61
CA LYS A 350 -9.25 -46.56 -85.52
C LYS A 350 -9.70 -45.74 -84.30
N GLU A 351 -9.19 -44.52 -84.15
CA GLU A 351 -9.58 -43.58 -83.10
C GLU A 351 -10.59 -42.55 -83.62
N ASP A 352 -11.42 -41.99 -82.74
CA ASP A 352 -12.34 -40.91 -83.09
C ASP A 352 -11.56 -39.61 -83.33
N LEU A 353 -11.29 -39.30 -84.59
CA LEU A 353 -10.69 -38.04 -85.02
C LEU A 353 -11.66 -36.88 -84.79
N LYS A 354 -11.42 -36.13 -83.72
CA LYS A 354 -12.12 -34.87 -83.44
C LYS A 354 -11.13 -33.72 -83.50
N PHE A 355 -11.49 -32.70 -84.25
CA PHE A 355 -10.77 -31.44 -84.37
C PHE A 355 -11.72 -30.28 -84.10
N ASP A 356 -11.18 -29.16 -83.62
CA ASP A 356 -11.93 -27.93 -83.46
C ASP A 356 -12.30 -27.37 -84.84
N SER A 357 -13.60 -27.26 -85.12
CA SER A 357 -14.11 -26.84 -86.43
C SER A 357 -13.79 -25.37 -86.73
N GLU A 358 -13.81 -24.50 -85.72
CA GLU A 358 -13.52 -23.07 -85.91
C GLU A 358 -12.04 -22.85 -86.22
N VAL A 359 -11.17 -23.57 -85.50
CA VAL A 359 -9.72 -23.53 -85.74
C VAL A 359 -9.37 -24.17 -87.08
N PHE A 360 -9.99 -25.28 -87.46
CA PHE A 360 -9.77 -25.92 -88.77
C PHE A 360 -10.12 -24.98 -89.93
N ASP A 361 -11.30 -24.36 -89.90
CA ASP A 361 -11.74 -23.48 -90.99
C ASP A 361 -10.91 -22.18 -91.07
N SER A 362 -10.32 -21.74 -89.96
CA SER A 362 -9.48 -20.53 -89.90
C SER A 362 -8.15 -20.64 -90.66
N PHE A 363 -7.71 -21.85 -91.00
CA PHE A 363 -6.58 -22.08 -91.91
C PHE A 363 -6.93 -21.79 -93.38
N GLY A 364 -8.22 -21.71 -93.73
CA GLY A 364 -8.67 -21.35 -95.07
C GLY A 364 -8.32 -22.38 -96.15
N PHE A 365 -8.44 -23.68 -95.85
CA PHE A 365 -8.24 -24.74 -96.84
C PHE A 365 -9.28 -24.65 -97.98
N GLU A 366 -9.03 -25.31 -99.10
CA GLU A 366 -10.02 -25.47 -100.19
C GLU A 366 -11.22 -26.36 -99.82
N LEU A 367 -11.26 -26.86 -98.58
CA LEU A 367 -12.21 -27.83 -98.04
C LEU A 367 -12.58 -27.41 -96.62
N ASN A 368 -13.88 -27.31 -96.30
CA ASN A 368 -14.33 -27.00 -94.94
C ASN A 368 -14.29 -28.24 -94.02
N TYR A 369 -14.45 -28.03 -92.72
CA TYR A 369 -14.42 -29.13 -91.74
C TYR A 369 -15.50 -30.21 -91.97
N ASN A 370 -16.69 -29.86 -92.46
CA ASN A 370 -17.76 -30.83 -92.71
C ASN A 370 -17.40 -31.75 -93.89
N ASP A 371 -16.87 -31.18 -94.97
CA ASP A 371 -16.43 -31.92 -96.15
C ASP A 371 -15.21 -32.81 -95.79
N PHE A 372 -14.32 -32.34 -94.91
CA PHE A 372 -13.25 -33.15 -94.33
C PHE A 372 -13.79 -34.33 -93.53
N SER A 373 -14.73 -34.06 -92.61
CA SER A 373 -15.34 -35.09 -91.78
C SER A 373 -16.06 -36.15 -92.61
N GLN A 374 -16.72 -35.73 -93.69
CA GLN A 374 -17.35 -36.65 -94.63
C GLN A 374 -16.32 -37.52 -95.36
N ALA A 375 -15.23 -36.93 -95.89
CA ALA A 375 -14.18 -37.69 -96.55
C ALA A 375 -13.48 -38.68 -95.59
N VAL A 376 -13.30 -38.29 -94.32
CA VAL A 376 -12.81 -39.17 -93.25
C VAL A 376 -13.77 -40.32 -92.97
N ALA A 377 -15.09 -40.07 -92.91
CA ALA A 377 -16.09 -41.10 -92.70
C ALA A 377 -16.17 -42.09 -93.87
N GLU A 378 -16.09 -41.60 -95.10
CA GLU A 378 -16.07 -42.45 -96.31
C GLU A 378 -14.87 -43.40 -96.31
N ILE A 379 -13.68 -42.90 -95.99
CA ILE A 379 -12.50 -43.76 -95.96
C ILE A 379 -12.46 -44.67 -94.72
N LYS A 380 -12.99 -44.21 -93.57
CA LYS A 380 -13.15 -45.03 -92.36
C LYS A 380 -14.07 -46.23 -92.62
N PHE A 381 -15.19 -46.02 -93.32
CA PHE A 381 -16.09 -47.11 -93.72
C PHE A 381 -15.38 -48.14 -94.60
N ILE A 382 -14.53 -47.70 -95.53
CA ILE A 382 -13.76 -48.61 -96.39
C ILE A 382 -12.73 -49.39 -95.54
N VAL A 383 -12.04 -48.73 -94.61
CA VAL A 383 -11.06 -49.34 -93.70
C VAL A 383 -11.71 -50.37 -92.77
N GLU A 384 -12.87 -50.07 -92.17
CA GLU A 384 -13.59 -50.97 -91.27
C GLU A 384 -14.11 -52.25 -91.96
N ASN A 385 -14.45 -52.15 -93.24
CA ASN A 385 -14.94 -53.28 -94.05
C ASN A 385 -13.82 -54.04 -94.79
N SER A 386 -12.56 -53.65 -94.59
CA SER A 386 -11.41 -54.32 -95.19
C SER A 386 -10.92 -55.49 -94.31
N SER A 387 -10.35 -56.51 -94.93
CA SER A 387 -9.80 -57.66 -94.21
C SER A 387 -8.55 -57.30 -93.41
N ALA A 388 -8.27 -58.07 -92.34
CA ALA A 388 -7.08 -57.87 -91.52
C ALA A 388 -5.76 -57.93 -92.32
N VAL A 389 -5.73 -58.72 -93.41
CA VAL A 389 -4.56 -58.84 -94.29
C VAL A 389 -4.38 -57.58 -95.13
N GLU A 390 -5.45 -57.02 -95.68
CA GLU A 390 -5.42 -55.77 -96.48
C GLU A 390 -5.02 -54.55 -95.63
N LEU A 391 -5.49 -54.51 -94.38
CA LEU A 391 -5.11 -53.48 -93.41
C LEU A 391 -3.64 -53.59 -93.02
N ALA A 392 -3.18 -54.78 -92.62
CA ALA A 392 -1.79 -55.02 -92.27
C ALA A 392 -0.84 -54.71 -93.44
N TYR A 393 -1.25 -55.01 -94.68
CA TYR A 393 -0.48 -54.68 -95.87
C TYR A 393 -0.33 -53.15 -96.06
N ASN A 394 -1.42 -52.38 -95.98
CA ASN A 394 -1.37 -50.94 -96.18
C ASN A 394 -0.63 -50.21 -95.04
N GLU A 395 -0.76 -50.70 -93.80
CA GLU A 395 0.03 -50.20 -92.66
C GLU A 395 1.52 -50.48 -92.86
N LEU A 396 1.88 -51.71 -93.26
CA LEU A 396 3.27 -52.09 -93.55
C LEU A 396 3.86 -51.26 -94.70
N LYS A 397 3.07 -51.00 -95.75
CA LYS A 397 3.47 -50.14 -96.87
C LYS A 397 3.72 -48.72 -96.41
N ALA A 398 2.80 -48.12 -95.66
CA ALA A 398 2.95 -46.75 -95.16
C ALA A 398 4.18 -46.60 -94.26
N ALA A 399 4.39 -47.55 -93.34
CA ALA A 399 5.57 -47.57 -92.47
C ALA A 399 6.87 -47.72 -93.27
N ARG A 400 6.89 -48.59 -94.28
CA ARG A 400 8.03 -48.75 -95.20
C ARG A 400 8.30 -47.48 -95.97
N ASP A 401 7.29 -46.88 -96.59
CA ASP A 401 7.47 -45.69 -97.43
C ASP A 401 7.92 -44.47 -96.59
N LEU A 402 7.43 -44.35 -95.36
CA LEU A 402 7.91 -43.36 -94.40
C LEU A 402 9.37 -43.62 -94.01
N PHE A 403 9.72 -44.87 -93.71
CA PHE A 403 11.09 -45.26 -93.40
C PHE A 403 12.05 -44.96 -94.54
N VAL A 404 11.69 -45.36 -95.77
CA VAL A 404 12.51 -45.11 -96.97
C VAL A 404 12.61 -43.61 -97.25
N SER A 405 11.52 -42.84 -97.18
CA SER A 405 11.57 -41.40 -97.45
C SER A 405 12.41 -40.63 -96.43
N LYS A 406 12.27 -40.92 -95.12
CA LYS A 406 13.12 -40.32 -94.09
C LYS A 406 14.58 -40.71 -94.26
N TYR A 407 14.84 -42.00 -94.43
CA TYR A 407 16.19 -42.51 -94.66
C TYR A 407 16.83 -41.87 -95.90
N SER A 408 16.10 -41.82 -97.02
CA SER A 408 16.56 -41.13 -98.24
C SER A 408 16.77 -39.65 -97.99
N SER A 409 15.86 -38.91 -97.36
CA SER A 409 16.02 -37.47 -97.15
C SER A 409 17.18 -37.08 -96.23
N GLU A 410 17.48 -37.90 -95.22
CA GLU A 410 18.53 -37.63 -94.23
C GLU A 410 19.92 -38.10 -94.69
N HIS A 411 19.99 -39.05 -95.63
CA HIS A 411 21.25 -39.71 -96.03
C HIS A 411 21.62 -39.50 -97.52
N ILE A 412 21.08 -38.47 -98.20
CA ILE A 412 21.46 -38.10 -99.60
C ILE A 412 22.99 -37.98 -99.79
N SER A 413 23.76 -37.67 -98.74
CA SER A 413 25.22 -37.48 -98.82
C SER A 413 26.06 -38.74 -98.55
N HIS A 414 25.44 -39.88 -98.20
CA HIS A 414 26.15 -41.10 -97.85
C HIS A 414 25.67 -42.27 -98.71
N ASP A 415 26.49 -42.64 -99.71
CA ASP A 415 26.41 -43.91 -100.48
C ASP A 415 26.69 -45.12 -99.55
N ASP A 416 25.98 -45.24 -98.44
CA ASP A 416 26.15 -46.37 -97.51
C ASP A 416 25.42 -47.59 -98.07
N PRO A 417 26.13 -48.67 -98.46
CA PRO A 417 25.51 -49.86 -99.01
C PRO A 417 24.85 -50.75 -97.95
N ASN A 418 25.00 -50.43 -96.66
CA ASN A 418 24.49 -51.26 -95.58
C ASN A 418 23.00 -51.01 -95.30
N CYS A 419 22.23 -52.09 -95.20
CA CYS A 419 20.81 -52.02 -94.88
C CYS A 419 20.60 -51.55 -93.43
N PRO A 420 19.92 -50.42 -93.19
CA PRO A 420 19.68 -49.91 -91.84
C PRO A 420 18.78 -50.80 -90.97
N ALA A 421 18.00 -51.70 -91.58
CA ALA A 421 17.10 -52.61 -90.85
C ALA A 421 17.79 -53.92 -90.42
N CYS A 422 18.62 -54.51 -91.27
CA CYS A 422 19.24 -55.82 -91.00
C CYS A 422 20.78 -55.82 -90.96
N GLY A 423 21.42 -54.70 -91.29
CA GLY A 423 22.88 -54.56 -91.32
C GLY A 423 23.57 -55.26 -92.49
N TYR A 424 22.83 -55.79 -93.46
CA TYR A 424 23.42 -56.46 -94.62
C TYR A 424 24.01 -55.46 -95.62
N ASP A 425 25.24 -55.73 -96.08
CA ASP A 425 25.95 -54.92 -97.08
C ASP A 425 25.52 -55.31 -98.51
N TRP A 426 24.77 -54.40 -99.16
CA TRP A 426 24.29 -54.55 -100.53
C TRP A 426 25.28 -54.06 -101.59
N LYS A 427 26.53 -53.74 -101.21
CA LYS A 427 27.62 -53.22 -102.05
C LYS A 427 27.39 -51.83 -102.67
N SER A 428 26.15 -51.45 -102.96
CA SER A 428 25.81 -50.07 -103.37
C SER A 428 24.45 -49.62 -102.80
N TYR A 429 24.33 -48.32 -102.54
CA TYR A 429 23.08 -47.68 -102.13
C TYR A 429 21.95 -47.91 -103.16
N ASP A 430 22.28 -47.86 -104.45
CA ASP A 430 21.33 -48.16 -105.53
C ASP A 430 20.87 -49.63 -105.55
N GLU A 431 21.72 -50.59 -105.18
CA GLU A 431 21.32 -52.01 -105.05
C GLU A 431 20.46 -52.23 -103.81
N LEU A 432 20.76 -51.57 -102.68
CA LEU A 432 19.93 -51.55 -101.47
C LEU A 432 18.52 -51.03 -101.79
N LEU A 433 18.42 -49.86 -102.44
CA LEU A 433 17.14 -49.27 -102.83
C LEU A 433 16.40 -50.14 -103.85
N ARG A 434 17.10 -50.69 -104.85
CA ARG A 434 16.49 -51.64 -105.81
C ARG A 434 15.99 -52.90 -105.12
N HIS A 435 16.65 -53.39 -104.08
CA HIS A 435 16.20 -54.55 -103.33
C HIS A 435 15.01 -54.23 -102.42
N MET A 436 15.04 -53.09 -101.72
CA MET A 436 13.86 -52.62 -100.97
C MET A 436 12.65 -52.44 -101.89
N GLU A 437 12.88 -51.98 -103.13
CA GLU A 437 11.85 -51.80 -104.14
C GLU A 437 11.38 -53.11 -104.77
N SER A 438 12.27 -54.09 -104.97
CA SER A 438 11.87 -55.43 -105.43
C SER A 438 11.03 -56.15 -104.38
N GLN A 439 11.35 -56.01 -103.09
CA GLN A 439 10.52 -56.52 -102.00
C GLN A 439 9.14 -55.86 -101.97
N ARG A 440 9.04 -54.55 -102.30
CA ARG A 440 7.74 -53.87 -102.47
C ARG A 440 6.91 -54.49 -103.58
N LEU A 441 7.52 -54.74 -104.74
CA LEU A 441 6.83 -55.37 -105.87
C LEU A 441 6.33 -56.78 -105.51
N VAL A 442 7.13 -57.57 -104.80
CA VAL A 442 6.72 -58.92 -104.35
C VAL A 442 5.53 -58.81 -103.38
N LEU A 443 5.58 -57.88 -102.43
CA LEU A 443 4.45 -57.63 -101.52
C LEU A 443 3.20 -57.14 -102.27
N GLU A 444 3.35 -56.37 -103.36
CA GLU A 444 2.23 -55.96 -104.22
C GLU A 444 1.58 -57.12 -104.98
N THR A 445 2.34 -58.16 -105.36
CA THR A 445 1.78 -59.33 -106.05
C THR A 445 0.93 -60.25 -105.16
N LEU A 446 1.00 -60.07 -103.82
CA LEU A 446 0.27 -60.88 -102.84
C LEU A 446 -1.12 -60.32 -102.50
N VAL A 447 -1.56 -59.28 -103.19
CA VAL A 447 -2.80 -58.55 -102.90
C VAL A 447 -3.87 -58.91 -103.92
N ASP A 448 -5.04 -59.34 -103.45
CA ASP A 448 -6.22 -59.61 -104.29
C ASP A 448 -6.87 -58.30 -104.78
N VAL A 449 -7.81 -58.39 -105.74
CA VAL A 449 -8.49 -57.23 -106.38
C VAL A 449 -9.07 -56.22 -105.35
N ASN A 450 -9.51 -56.69 -104.19
CA ASN A 450 -10.07 -55.84 -103.12
C ASN A 450 -9.00 -54.99 -102.41
N GLY A 451 -7.78 -55.50 -102.23
CA GLY A 451 -6.69 -54.72 -101.65
C GLY A 451 -6.15 -53.63 -102.59
N GLU A 452 -6.28 -53.81 -103.92
CA GLU A 452 -6.03 -52.73 -104.89
C GLU A 452 -7.04 -51.59 -104.75
N ALA A 453 -8.31 -51.89 -104.48
CA ALA A 453 -9.35 -50.88 -104.30
C ALA A 453 -9.11 -50.05 -103.03
N LEU A 454 -8.74 -50.70 -101.92
CA LEU A 454 -8.34 -50.02 -100.68
C LEU A 454 -7.14 -49.10 -100.93
N LYS A 455 -6.10 -49.60 -101.60
CA LYS A 455 -4.90 -48.82 -101.98
C LYS A 455 -5.27 -47.56 -102.76
N ARG A 456 -6.12 -47.65 -103.79
CA ARG A 456 -6.54 -46.49 -104.60
C ARG A 456 -7.30 -45.44 -103.80
N ASN A 457 -8.17 -45.85 -102.87
CA ASN A 457 -8.92 -44.92 -102.03
C ASN A 457 -8.02 -44.21 -101.01
N ILE A 458 -7.07 -44.93 -100.40
CA ILE A 458 -6.03 -44.36 -99.53
C ILE A 458 -5.19 -43.34 -100.30
N GLU A 459 -4.71 -43.68 -101.50
CA GLU A 459 -3.93 -42.77 -102.34
C GLU A 459 -4.74 -41.54 -102.78
N LEU A 460 -6.04 -41.70 -103.05
CA LEU A 460 -6.92 -40.60 -103.42
C LEU A 460 -7.17 -39.63 -102.25
N PHE A 461 -7.41 -40.15 -101.04
CA PHE A 461 -7.62 -39.36 -99.83
C PHE A 461 -6.34 -38.64 -99.41
N GLU A 462 -5.20 -39.32 -99.46
CA GLU A 462 -3.90 -38.70 -99.20
C GLU A 462 -3.64 -37.53 -100.18
N ARG A 463 -3.93 -37.71 -101.47
CA ARG A 463 -3.69 -36.67 -102.48
C ARG A 463 -4.68 -35.51 -102.45
N LYS A 464 -5.97 -35.78 -102.27
CA LYS A 464 -7.04 -34.78 -102.38
C LYS A 464 -7.39 -34.08 -101.07
N VAL A 465 -7.16 -34.74 -99.93
CA VAL A 465 -7.61 -34.25 -98.62
C VAL A 465 -6.41 -33.93 -97.73
N LEU A 466 -5.58 -34.93 -97.41
CA LEU A 466 -4.48 -34.74 -96.45
C LEU A 466 -3.33 -33.90 -97.01
N GLY A 467 -2.98 -34.06 -98.29
CA GLY A 467 -1.87 -33.33 -98.92
C GLY A 467 -1.99 -31.80 -98.86
N PRO A 468 -3.12 -31.20 -99.30
CA PRO A 468 -3.34 -29.75 -99.19
C PRO A 468 -3.30 -29.25 -97.75
N ILE A 469 -3.91 -29.99 -96.82
CA ILE A 469 -3.96 -29.63 -95.39
C ILE A 469 -2.55 -29.67 -94.77
N ARG A 470 -1.79 -30.75 -95.02
CA ARG A 470 -0.40 -30.89 -94.54
C ARG A 470 0.50 -29.76 -95.03
N LYS A 471 0.33 -29.34 -96.29
CA LYS A 471 1.10 -28.22 -96.87
C LYS A 471 0.77 -26.90 -96.18
N ALA A 472 -0.51 -26.57 -96.03
CA ALA A 472 -0.94 -25.32 -95.40
C ALA A 472 -0.56 -25.24 -93.92
N ILE A 473 -0.70 -26.35 -93.17
CA ILE A 473 -0.25 -26.43 -91.78
C ILE A 473 1.28 -26.33 -91.68
N GLY A 474 2.01 -27.03 -92.57
CA GLY A 474 3.48 -26.98 -92.61
C GLY A 474 4.02 -25.59 -92.91
N GLU A 475 3.41 -24.85 -93.83
CA GLU A 475 3.76 -23.45 -94.14
C GLU A 475 3.49 -22.53 -92.93
N HIS A 476 2.35 -22.68 -92.25
CA HIS A 476 2.01 -21.89 -91.06
C HIS A 476 2.96 -22.20 -89.88
N ALA A 477 3.24 -23.47 -89.63
CA ALA A 477 4.15 -23.91 -88.57
C ALA A 477 5.59 -23.43 -88.80
N ALA A 478 6.06 -23.43 -90.05
CA ALA A 478 7.38 -22.93 -90.42
C ALA A 478 7.54 -21.42 -90.18
N VAL A 479 6.50 -20.63 -90.42
CA VAL A 479 6.51 -19.16 -90.19
C VAL A 479 6.50 -18.82 -88.70
N GLN A 480 5.87 -19.63 -87.86
CA GLN A 480 5.69 -19.34 -86.44
C GLN A 480 6.79 -19.91 -85.54
N LYS A 481 7.59 -20.87 -86.03
CA LYS A 481 8.52 -21.71 -85.26
C LYS A 481 9.41 -20.94 -84.29
N ASP A 482 9.96 -19.80 -84.72
CA ASP A 482 10.94 -19.03 -83.92
C ASP A 482 10.28 -18.03 -82.95
N SER A 483 8.96 -17.85 -83.03
CA SER A 483 8.22 -16.88 -82.18
C SER A 483 7.19 -17.52 -81.26
N ILE A 484 6.87 -18.80 -81.49
CA ILE A 484 5.76 -19.46 -80.81
C ILE A 484 6.01 -19.65 -79.31
N ASP A 485 7.23 -19.97 -78.91
CA ASP A 485 7.59 -20.15 -77.50
C ASP A 485 7.43 -18.85 -76.70
N TYR A 486 7.80 -17.72 -77.30
CA TYR A 486 7.55 -16.40 -76.74
C TYR A 486 6.05 -16.11 -76.63
N LYS A 487 5.29 -16.40 -77.70
CA LYS A 487 3.83 -16.21 -77.73
C LYS A 487 3.13 -17.08 -76.68
N LYS A 488 3.55 -18.32 -76.48
CA LYS A 488 3.08 -19.19 -75.39
C LYS A 488 3.36 -18.51 -74.04
N LYS A 489 4.59 -18.08 -73.80
CA LYS A 489 4.98 -17.48 -72.52
C LYS A 489 4.23 -16.19 -72.17
N ILE A 490 3.98 -15.29 -73.14
CA ILE A 490 3.22 -14.07 -72.88
C ILE A 490 1.72 -14.35 -72.66
N THR A 491 1.16 -15.39 -73.30
CA THR A 491 -0.26 -15.76 -73.12
C THR A 491 -0.56 -16.48 -71.81
N GLU A 492 0.45 -17.02 -71.13
CA GLU A 492 0.35 -17.59 -69.77
C GLU A 492 0.15 -16.53 -68.68
N LEU A 493 0.41 -15.24 -68.97
CA LEU A 493 0.26 -14.16 -68.00
C LEU A 493 -1.21 -13.99 -67.59
N ARG A 494 -1.45 -13.93 -66.28
CA ARG A 494 -2.79 -13.65 -65.72
C ARG A 494 -3.16 -12.18 -65.90
N GLU A 495 -4.46 -11.88 -65.96
CA GLU A 495 -4.94 -10.49 -66.08
C GLU A 495 -4.42 -9.57 -64.97
N GLU A 496 -4.29 -10.09 -63.75
CA GLU A 496 -3.71 -9.37 -62.61
C GLU A 496 -2.25 -8.98 -62.85
N GLN A 497 -1.46 -9.88 -63.45
CA GLN A 497 -0.06 -9.63 -63.77
C GLN A 497 0.05 -8.58 -64.88
N VAL A 498 -0.77 -8.69 -65.93
CA VAL A 498 -0.82 -7.68 -67.02
C VAL A 498 -1.23 -6.31 -66.47
N SER A 499 -2.23 -6.26 -65.59
CA SER A 499 -2.66 -5.03 -64.91
C SER A 499 -1.56 -4.42 -64.05
N TYR A 500 -0.82 -5.26 -63.31
CA TYR A 500 0.32 -4.83 -62.51
C TYR A 500 1.47 -4.28 -63.37
N LEU A 501 1.83 -4.93 -64.47
CA LEU A 501 2.85 -4.44 -65.41
C LEU A 501 2.45 -3.09 -66.02
N ARG A 502 1.18 -2.91 -66.41
CA ARG A 502 0.66 -1.62 -66.89
C ARG A 502 0.72 -0.52 -65.81
N LYS A 503 0.45 -0.86 -64.55
CA LYS A 503 0.61 0.08 -63.42
C LYS A 503 2.07 0.46 -63.21
N LEU A 504 2.99 -0.50 -63.32
CA LEU A 504 4.43 -0.25 -63.27
C LEU A 504 4.89 0.72 -64.35
N VAL A 505 4.46 0.55 -65.61
CA VAL A 505 4.76 1.49 -66.71
C VAL A 505 4.34 2.92 -66.34
N ARG A 506 3.14 3.09 -65.78
CA ARG A 506 2.65 4.41 -65.34
C ARG A 506 3.45 4.96 -64.16
N ALA A 507 3.89 4.09 -63.25
CA ALA A 507 4.72 4.48 -62.12
C ALA A 507 6.07 5.03 -62.61
N TYR A 508 6.76 4.33 -63.50
CA TYR A 508 8.01 4.83 -64.12
C TYR A 508 7.80 6.17 -64.85
N LEU A 509 6.72 6.31 -65.61
CA LEU A 509 6.39 7.54 -66.32
C LEU A 509 6.12 8.72 -65.37
N SER A 510 5.56 8.48 -64.18
CA SER A 510 5.34 9.53 -63.17
C SER A 510 6.63 10.11 -62.60
N TYR A 511 7.76 9.41 -62.75
CA TYR A 511 9.11 9.87 -62.42
C TYR A 511 9.92 10.26 -63.68
N ASP A 512 9.24 10.52 -64.80
CA ASP A 512 9.85 10.93 -66.08
C ASP A 512 10.78 9.88 -66.72
N ILE A 513 10.59 8.59 -66.38
CA ILE A 513 11.33 7.47 -66.99
C ILE A 513 10.43 6.78 -68.02
N ASP A 514 10.82 6.87 -69.31
CA ASP A 514 10.20 6.09 -70.37
C ASP A 514 10.83 4.69 -70.45
N VAL A 515 10.03 3.66 -70.16
CA VAL A 515 10.49 2.26 -70.16
C VAL A 515 10.50 1.61 -71.55
N ARG A 516 9.88 2.24 -72.56
CA ARG A 516 9.76 1.67 -73.93
C ARG A 516 11.10 1.38 -74.62
N PRO A 517 12.14 2.23 -74.50
CA PRO A 517 13.45 1.96 -75.11
C PRO A 517 14.16 0.73 -74.55
N PHE A 518 13.74 0.21 -73.40
CA PHE A 518 14.36 -0.93 -72.72
C PHE A 518 13.66 -2.27 -73.04
N TYR A 519 12.59 -2.26 -73.84
CA TYR A 519 11.86 -3.46 -74.19
C TYR A 519 12.66 -4.36 -75.14
N CYS A 520 12.57 -5.67 -74.89
CA CYS A 520 13.15 -6.71 -75.72
C CYS A 520 12.45 -6.74 -77.10
N ILE A 521 13.21 -6.49 -78.17
CA ILE A 521 12.65 -6.42 -79.53
C ILE A 521 12.62 -7.79 -80.20
N SER A 522 13.45 -8.77 -79.83
CA SER A 522 13.33 -10.11 -80.42
C SER A 522 12.24 -10.96 -79.74
N PHE A 523 11.91 -12.08 -80.39
CA PHE A 523 11.05 -13.14 -79.85
C PHE A 523 11.86 -14.24 -79.16
N ASP A 524 13.18 -14.10 -79.02
CA ASP A 524 14.02 -15.04 -78.29
C ASP A 524 13.86 -14.85 -76.78
N LEU A 525 13.44 -15.90 -76.09
CA LEU A 525 13.30 -15.92 -74.64
C LEU A 525 14.66 -15.86 -73.91
N GLN A 526 15.76 -16.20 -74.59
CA GLN A 526 17.11 -16.21 -74.02
C GLN A 526 17.88 -14.89 -74.21
N GLU A 527 17.34 -13.91 -74.94
CA GLU A 527 18.01 -12.63 -75.15
C GLU A 527 18.27 -11.91 -73.81
N SER A 528 19.42 -11.27 -73.65
CA SER A 528 19.74 -10.54 -72.42
C SER A 528 18.86 -9.29 -72.28
N LEU A 529 18.32 -9.05 -71.08
CA LEU A 529 17.49 -7.88 -70.79
C LEU A 529 18.33 -6.69 -70.29
N ASP A 530 17.95 -5.48 -70.68
CA ASP A 530 18.60 -4.21 -70.30
C ASP A 530 18.26 -3.76 -68.85
N VAL A 531 18.28 -4.70 -67.89
CA VAL A 531 17.94 -4.46 -66.47
C VAL A 531 18.88 -3.42 -65.85
N ASN A 532 20.18 -3.48 -66.16
CA ASN A 532 21.19 -2.59 -65.58
C ASN A 532 20.97 -1.13 -65.99
N ARG A 533 20.67 -0.86 -67.27
CA ARG A 533 20.46 0.51 -67.77
C ARG A 533 19.18 1.14 -67.21
N LEU A 534 18.12 0.36 -67.02
CA LEU A 534 16.92 0.83 -66.33
C LEU A 534 17.21 1.08 -64.83
N GLY A 535 18.04 0.23 -64.21
CA GLY A 535 18.53 0.43 -62.84
C GLY A 535 19.36 1.72 -62.68
N GLU A 536 20.19 2.06 -63.66
CA GLU A 536 20.94 3.33 -63.69
C GLU A 536 20.00 4.54 -63.80
N ALA A 537 18.96 4.46 -64.63
CA ALA A 537 17.96 5.53 -64.75
C ALA A 537 17.19 5.77 -63.44
N VAL A 538 16.86 4.70 -62.69
CA VAL A 538 16.25 4.82 -61.36
C VAL A 538 17.24 5.39 -60.35
N SER A 539 18.50 4.93 -60.38
CA SER A 539 19.54 5.40 -59.46
C SER A 539 19.88 6.88 -59.64
N ALA A 540 19.72 7.42 -60.85
CA ALA A 540 19.89 8.85 -61.15
C ALA A 540 18.87 9.75 -60.43
N LEU A 541 17.75 9.21 -59.95
CA LEU A 541 16.76 9.95 -59.17
C LEU A 541 17.14 10.09 -57.68
N TYR A 542 18.13 9.33 -57.21
CA TYR A 542 18.49 9.33 -55.80
C TYR A 542 19.19 10.61 -55.37
N ARG A 543 18.90 11.00 -54.14
CA ARG A 543 19.65 12.02 -53.42
C ARG A 543 20.85 11.37 -52.74
N VAL A 544 21.91 12.14 -52.56
CA VAL A 544 23.11 11.69 -51.83
C VAL A 544 22.75 11.46 -50.37
N VAL A 545 23.14 10.30 -49.86
CA VAL A 545 22.92 9.88 -48.47
C VAL A 545 24.21 9.32 -47.93
N ASP A 546 24.66 9.85 -46.80
CA ASP A 546 25.62 9.18 -45.94
C ASP A 546 24.86 8.31 -44.93
N HIS A 547 24.97 6.99 -45.06
CA HIS A 547 24.27 6.04 -44.20
C HIS A 547 24.91 5.91 -42.82
N ASP A 548 26.19 6.25 -42.66
CA ASP A 548 26.87 6.22 -41.35
C ASP A 548 26.38 7.36 -40.44
N SER A 549 25.75 8.37 -41.03
CA SER A 549 25.15 9.52 -40.33
C SER A 549 23.69 9.31 -39.92
N ILE A 550 23.14 8.09 -40.04
CA ILE A 550 21.75 7.75 -39.69
C ILE A 550 21.75 6.68 -38.60
N ASP A 551 21.31 7.02 -37.39
CA ASP A 551 21.11 6.04 -36.31
C ASP A 551 19.76 5.30 -36.44
N GLU A 552 19.67 4.11 -35.82
CA GLU A 552 18.48 3.25 -35.87
C GLU A 552 17.22 3.90 -35.27
N ASP A 553 17.39 4.83 -34.32
CA ASP A 553 16.31 5.49 -33.58
C ASP A 553 15.75 6.75 -34.28
N PHE A 554 16.35 7.18 -35.40
CA PHE A 554 15.94 8.40 -36.11
C PHE A 554 14.50 8.32 -36.62
N GLN A 555 14.06 7.15 -37.07
CA GLN A 555 12.67 6.94 -37.50
C GLN A 555 11.69 7.13 -36.32
N GLU A 556 12.03 6.62 -35.14
CA GLU A 556 11.20 6.77 -33.94
C GLU A 556 11.10 8.23 -33.51
N ILE A 557 12.23 8.96 -33.50
CA ILE A 557 12.27 10.39 -33.17
C ILE A 557 11.42 11.19 -34.16
N PHE A 558 11.56 10.90 -35.45
CA PHE A 558 10.83 11.61 -36.50
C PHE A 558 9.30 11.41 -36.39
N GLU A 559 8.85 10.20 -36.07
CA GLU A 559 7.42 9.90 -35.83
C GLU A 559 6.92 10.52 -34.53
N GLN A 560 7.62 10.32 -33.41
CA GLN A 560 7.14 10.70 -32.08
C GLN A 560 7.29 12.18 -31.76
N VAL A 561 8.32 12.84 -32.31
CA VAL A 561 8.62 14.25 -32.01
C VAL A 561 8.04 15.17 -33.08
N PHE A 562 8.17 14.80 -34.36
CA PHE A 562 7.83 15.66 -35.49
C PHE A 562 6.56 15.24 -36.26
N LEU A 563 5.90 14.14 -35.90
CA LEU A 563 4.67 13.66 -36.56
C LEU A 563 4.81 13.53 -38.08
N GLU A 564 5.98 13.07 -38.52
CA GLU A 564 6.36 12.96 -39.92
C GLU A 564 6.43 14.27 -40.74
N ASP A 565 6.54 15.43 -40.07
CA ASP A 565 6.70 16.73 -40.74
C ASP A 565 8.18 17.00 -41.09
N ASP A 566 8.51 16.81 -42.37
CA ASP A 566 9.83 17.07 -42.94
C ASP A 566 10.28 18.54 -42.73
N ASN A 567 9.36 19.52 -42.79
CA ASN A 567 9.71 20.95 -42.64
C ASN A 567 10.01 21.30 -41.18
N ALA A 568 9.24 20.74 -40.25
CA ALA A 568 9.46 20.95 -38.82
C ALA A 568 10.84 20.43 -38.39
N ALA A 569 11.26 19.26 -38.90
CA ALA A 569 12.57 18.68 -38.65
C ALA A 569 13.71 19.52 -39.25
N LEU A 570 13.59 19.97 -40.51
CA LEU A 570 14.62 20.78 -41.19
C LEU A 570 14.77 22.21 -40.65
N SER A 571 13.73 22.74 -40.00
CA SER A 571 13.73 24.11 -39.46
C SER A 571 14.46 24.25 -38.12
N LEU A 572 14.81 23.15 -37.46
CA LEU A 572 15.39 23.16 -36.12
C LEU A 572 16.92 23.30 -36.18
N GLU A 573 17.46 24.32 -35.53
CA GLU A 573 18.90 24.58 -35.49
C GLU A 573 19.58 23.92 -34.28
N LEU A 574 20.82 23.42 -34.47
CA LEU A 574 21.60 22.78 -33.39
C LEU A 574 21.86 23.72 -32.20
N ASP A 575 22.13 25.00 -32.45
CA ASP A 575 22.38 26.00 -31.39
C ASP A 575 21.15 26.16 -30.47
N SER A 576 19.95 26.02 -31.02
CA SER A 576 18.71 26.09 -30.24
C SER A 576 18.57 24.91 -29.26
N ILE A 577 19.08 23.72 -29.63
CA ILE A 577 19.12 22.53 -28.77
C ILE A 577 20.15 22.72 -27.64
N ASP A 578 21.32 23.26 -27.94
CA ASP A 578 22.37 23.51 -26.94
C ASP A 578 21.94 24.55 -25.89
N ARG A 579 21.24 25.62 -26.30
CA ARG A 579 20.59 26.56 -25.38
C ARG A 579 19.54 25.87 -24.51
N LYS A 580 18.77 24.94 -25.08
CA LYS A 580 17.78 24.17 -24.33
C LYS A 580 18.41 23.24 -23.29
N ILE A 581 19.50 22.56 -23.64
CA ILE A 581 20.29 21.76 -22.71
C ILE A 581 20.75 22.62 -21.52
N SER A 582 21.27 23.82 -21.79
CA SER A 582 21.68 24.78 -20.77
C SER A 582 20.52 25.23 -19.88
N TYR A 583 19.36 25.52 -20.48
CA TYR A 583 18.13 25.85 -19.75
C TYR A 583 17.70 24.73 -18.78
N VAL A 584 17.68 23.48 -19.24
CA VAL A 584 17.29 22.32 -18.42
C VAL A 584 18.29 22.08 -17.29
N LYS A 585 19.60 22.25 -17.54
CA LYS A 585 20.64 22.20 -16.49
C LYS A 585 20.39 23.27 -15.43
N ALA A 586 20.13 24.52 -15.82
CA ALA A 586 19.85 25.62 -14.89
C ALA A 586 18.55 25.39 -14.09
N ALA A 587 17.51 24.83 -14.71
CA ALA A 587 16.26 24.45 -14.03
C ALA A 587 16.48 23.33 -13.00
N TYR A 588 17.31 22.33 -13.32
CA TYR A 588 17.70 21.27 -12.39
C TYR A 588 18.47 21.79 -11.18
N THR A 589 19.47 22.65 -11.41
CA THR A 589 20.22 23.29 -10.33
C THR A 589 19.30 24.10 -9.40
N ARG A 590 18.36 24.88 -9.95
CA ARG A 590 17.35 25.60 -9.16
C ARG A 590 16.48 24.65 -8.34
N SER A 591 16.04 23.54 -8.92
CA SER A 591 15.24 22.53 -8.21
C SER A 591 16.01 21.92 -7.04
N ILE A 592 17.29 21.56 -7.22
CA ILE A 592 18.10 20.99 -6.14
C ILE A 592 18.32 22.01 -5.01
N TYR A 593 18.57 23.29 -5.33
CA TYR A 593 18.67 24.32 -4.30
C TYR A 593 17.36 24.49 -3.50
N GLY A 594 16.21 24.36 -4.17
CA GLY A 594 14.89 24.28 -3.51
C GLY A 594 14.80 23.08 -2.56
N ASP A 595 15.14 21.89 -3.05
CA ASP A 595 15.12 20.64 -2.26
C ASP A 595 16.07 20.71 -1.05
N ILE A 596 17.27 21.27 -1.21
CA ILE A 596 18.23 21.48 -0.14
C ILE A 596 17.61 22.38 0.94
N LYS A 597 17.04 23.52 0.54
CA LYS A 597 16.43 24.48 1.48
C LYS A 597 15.28 23.86 2.26
N ASP A 598 14.43 23.08 1.61
CA ASP A 598 13.31 22.39 2.26
C ASP A 598 13.79 21.29 3.23
N LYS A 599 14.81 20.51 2.82
CA LYS A 599 15.44 19.51 3.70
C LYS A 599 16.16 20.13 4.89
N GLU A 600 16.89 21.23 4.70
CA GLU A 600 17.54 21.97 5.79
C GLU A 600 16.51 22.50 6.80
N LYS A 601 15.39 23.05 6.32
CA LYS A 601 14.29 23.49 7.18
C LYS A 601 13.69 22.34 7.97
N SER A 602 13.45 21.19 7.33
CA SER A 602 12.96 19.98 8.00
C SER A 602 13.95 19.43 9.02
N TYR A 603 15.25 19.40 8.68
CA TYR A 603 16.33 18.98 9.56
C TYR A 603 16.43 19.87 10.80
N SER A 604 16.46 21.20 10.62
CA SER A 604 16.55 22.16 11.72
C SER A 604 15.36 22.02 12.68
N ALA A 605 14.14 21.88 12.15
CA ALA A 605 12.96 21.65 12.99
C ALA A 605 13.05 20.36 13.82
N ALA A 606 13.51 19.26 13.20
CA ALA A 606 13.69 17.99 13.89
C ALA A 606 14.83 18.03 14.92
N GLU A 607 15.93 18.71 14.61
CA GLU A 607 17.09 18.87 15.49
C GLU A 607 16.72 19.68 16.74
N ASP A 608 15.94 20.76 16.56
CA ASP A 608 15.43 21.59 17.65
C ASP A 608 14.56 20.79 18.62
N ILE A 609 13.65 19.96 18.09
CA ILE A 609 12.80 19.09 18.92
C ILE A 609 13.66 18.13 19.72
N TYR A 610 14.64 17.48 19.08
CA TYR A 610 15.54 16.53 19.73
C TYR A 610 16.39 17.18 20.84
N LYS A 611 17.00 18.35 20.56
CA LYS A 611 17.77 19.12 21.54
C LYS A 611 16.92 19.57 22.73
N LYS A 612 15.71 20.08 22.46
CA LYS A 612 14.74 20.48 23.51
C LYS A 612 14.33 19.29 24.36
N ALA A 613 14.08 18.12 23.76
CA ALA A 613 13.74 16.90 24.48
C ALA A 613 14.85 16.46 25.45
N ILE A 614 16.11 16.47 25.01
CA ILE A 614 17.27 16.16 25.87
C ILE A 614 17.38 17.16 27.03
N TYR A 615 17.25 18.46 26.72
CA TYR A 615 17.32 19.50 27.73
C TYR A 615 16.22 19.34 28.80
N LEU A 616 14.96 19.18 28.36
CA LEU A 616 13.81 19.03 29.25
C LEU A 616 13.93 17.78 30.10
N ASP A 617 14.37 16.65 29.55
CA ASP A 617 14.58 15.43 30.33
C ASP A 617 15.61 15.60 31.45
N LYS A 618 16.71 16.33 31.18
CA LYS A 618 17.72 16.65 32.20
C LYS A 618 17.15 17.60 33.26
N ALA A 619 16.39 18.62 32.86
CA ALA A 619 15.76 19.57 33.77
C ALA A 619 14.71 18.89 34.67
N LEU A 620 13.84 18.06 34.09
CA LEU A 620 12.83 17.28 34.81
C LEU A 620 13.46 16.27 35.76
N SER A 621 14.57 15.63 35.38
CA SER A 621 15.30 14.74 36.28
C SER A 621 15.80 15.48 37.52
N LYS A 622 16.44 16.64 37.34
CA LYS A 622 16.87 17.47 38.46
C LYS A 622 15.69 17.90 39.35
N LEU A 623 14.58 18.33 38.75
CA LEU A 623 13.40 18.75 39.49
C LEU A 623 12.82 17.59 40.30
N ARG A 624 12.76 16.38 39.72
CA ARG A 624 12.32 15.16 40.41
C ARG A 624 13.22 14.84 41.60
N ASP A 625 14.53 14.98 41.44
CA ASP A 625 15.49 14.69 42.51
C ASP A 625 15.32 15.68 43.67
N ILE A 626 15.11 16.97 43.38
CA ILE A 626 14.79 18.00 44.39
C ILE A 626 13.52 17.65 45.17
N TYR A 627 12.42 17.27 44.49
CA TYR A 627 11.19 16.89 45.17
C TYR A 627 11.36 15.63 46.03
N ASN A 628 12.12 14.64 45.56
CA ASN A 628 12.42 13.44 46.35
C ASN A 628 13.27 13.74 47.58
N GLU A 629 14.27 14.61 47.47
CA GLU A 629 15.09 15.04 48.59
C GLU A 629 14.29 15.83 49.63
N ASN A 630 13.45 16.77 49.18
CA ASN A 630 12.58 17.53 50.06
C ASN A 630 11.57 16.63 50.78
N LEU A 631 10.95 15.69 50.06
CA LEU A 631 10.06 14.68 50.63
C LEU A 631 10.78 13.86 51.72
N LYS A 632 11.98 13.37 51.39
CA LYS A 632 12.81 12.58 52.31
C LYS A 632 13.15 13.37 53.58
N SER A 633 13.55 14.64 53.41
CA SER A 633 13.87 15.53 54.52
C SER A 633 12.66 15.83 55.41
N TYR A 634 11.51 16.07 54.79
CA TYR A 634 10.26 16.37 55.50
C TYR A 634 9.77 15.18 56.35
N VAL A 635 9.67 13.98 55.77
CA VAL A 635 9.28 12.77 56.51
C VAL A 635 10.27 12.48 57.65
N ALA A 636 11.57 12.63 57.39
CA ALA A 636 12.59 12.48 58.43
C ALA A 636 12.44 13.50 59.56
N SER A 637 12.10 14.75 59.25
CA SER A 637 11.89 15.81 60.25
C SER A 637 10.68 15.51 61.14
N ILE A 638 9.58 15.01 60.56
CA ILE A 638 8.38 14.68 61.33
C ILE A 638 8.66 13.51 62.26
N ALA A 639 9.21 12.41 61.71
CA ALA A 639 9.53 11.21 62.47
C ALA A 639 10.47 11.51 63.64
N LYS A 640 11.54 12.28 63.39
CA LYS A 640 12.46 12.74 64.44
C LYS A 640 11.78 13.63 65.47
N GLY A 641 10.83 14.47 65.04
CA GLY A 641 10.09 15.37 65.92
C GLY A 641 9.17 14.67 66.93
N ILE A 642 8.72 13.45 66.64
CA ILE A 642 7.87 12.64 67.54
C ILE A 642 8.60 11.45 68.16
N GLU A 643 9.81 11.11 67.71
CA GLU A 643 10.56 9.91 68.11
C GLU A 643 10.60 9.71 69.63
N VAL A 644 10.96 10.76 70.38
CA VAL A 644 11.05 10.72 71.85
C VAL A 644 9.67 10.53 72.50
N LEU A 645 8.67 11.31 72.06
CA LEU A 645 7.31 11.23 72.60
C LEU A 645 6.71 9.84 72.34
N PHE A 646 6.87 9.34 71.13
CA PHE A 646 6.41 8.02 70.75
C PHE A 646 7.10 6.92 71.55
N HIS A 647 8.41 7.00 71.77
CA HIS A 647 9.14 6.03 72.57
C HIS A 647 8.60 5.98 74.01
N ILE A 648 8.36 7.14 74.62
CA ILE A 648 7.81 7.25 75.98
C ILE A 648 6.36 6.74 76.04
N TYR A 649 5.51 7.16 75.10
CA TYR A 649 4.09 6.81 75.09
C TYR A 649 3.89 5.32 74.82
N SER A 650 4.62 4.75 73.85
CA SER A 650 4.62 3.31 73.58
C SER A 650 5.13 2.50 74.76
N GLY A 651 6.16 2.97 75.45
CA GLY A 651 6.64 2.37 76.70
C GLY A 651 5.59 2.29 77.79
N ARG A 652 4.90 3.42 78.05
CA ARG A 652 3.86 3.53 79.08
C ARG A 652 2.60 2.75 78.76
N LEU A 653 2.28 2.57 77.48
CA LEU A 653 1.08 1.85 77.03
C LEU A 653 1.31 0.35 76.84
N LEU A 654 2.53 -0.09 76.50
CA LEU A 654 2.81 -1.51 76.24
C LEU A 654 3.21 -2.31 77.48
N GLN A 655 3.70 -1.64 78.54
CA GLN A 655 4.09 -2.06 79.92
C GLN A 655 4.78 -3.42 80.17
N ASN A 656 4.47 -4.49 79.44
CA ASN A 656 5.04 -5.83 79.53
C ASN A 656 5.56 -6.33 78.16
N PHE A 657 6.58 -5.65 77.61
CA PHE A 657 7.26 -6.14 76.42
C PHE A 657 8.68 -6.63 76.73
N GLN A 658 9.01 -7.87 76.36
CA GLN A 658 10.24 -8.57 76.76
C GLN A 658 11.56 -7.89 76.28
N SER A 659 11.50 -6.90 75.38
CA SER A 659 12.70 -6.33 74.73
C SER A 659 13.01 -4.86 75.02
N GLY A 660 12.31 -4.15 75.94
CA GLY A 660 12.69 -2.78 76.30
C GLY A 660 11.61 -1.90 76.93
N LEU A 661 11.95 -0.60 77.10
CA LEU A 661 11.13 0.45 77.74
C LEU A 661 10.22 1.23 76.76
N GLY A 662 10.20 0.88 75.47
CA GLY A 662 9.44 1.59 74.43
C GLY A 662 9.88 1.18 73.02
N ILE A 663 9.14 1.64 71.99
CA ILE A 663 9.40 1.33 70.58
C ILE A 663 10.11 2.51 69.90
N PHE A 664 11.04 2.21 69.00
CA PHE A 664 11.77 3.18 68.21
C PHE A 664 11.11 3.39 66.85
N ILE A 665 11.10 4.64 66.39
CA ILE A 665 10.72 4.99 65.02
C ILE A 665 12.00 5.21 64.22
N GLU A 666 12.17 4.46 63.14
CA GLU A 666 13.22 4.70 62.16
C GLU A 666 12.62 5.02 60.80
N THR A 667 13.28 5.91 60.07
CA THR A 667 12.91 6.23 58.69
C THR A 667 14.12 6.33 57.79
N ASP A 668 14.02 5.76 56.60
CA ASP A 668 14.94 5.97 55.48
C ASP A 668 14.52 7.20 54.63
N GLY A 669 13.51 7.94 55.11
CA GLY A 669 12.80 9.06 54.48
C GLY A 669 11.90 8.67 53.30
N LYS A 670 11.76 7.37 52.99
CA LYS A 670 10.75 6.83 52.07
C LYS A 670 9.75 5.93 52.78
N ASN A 671 10.15 5.25 53.85
CA ASN A 671 9.41 4.30 54.64
C ASN A 671 9.60 4.58 56.13
N LEU A 672 8.56 4.29 56.91
CA LEU A 672 8.60 4.29 58.37
C LEU A 672 8.63 2.85 58.87
N SER A 673 9.56 2.57 59.78
CA SER A 673 9.67 1.27 60.45
C SER A 673 9.63 1.46 61.95
N PHE A 674 8.86 0.61 62.63
CA PHE A 674 8.78 0.58 64.08
C PHE A 674 9.61 -0.58 64.59
N ARG A 675 10.51 -0.35 65.55
CA ARG A 675 11.48 -1.37 66.02
C ARG A 675 11.55 -1.42 67.53
N GLU A 676 11.60 -2.63 68.09
CA GLU A 676 11.80 -2.85 69.53
C GLU A 676 13.22 -2.49 69.98
N ASN A 677 14.19 -2.65 69.07
CA ASN A 677 15.58 -2.30 69.28
C ASN A 677 16.14 -1.78 67.95
N PRO A 678 16.94 -0.70 67.95
CA PRO A 678 17.59 -0.20 66.74
C PRO A 678 18.36 -1.27 65.94
N LYS A 679 18.83 -2.33 66.62
CA LYS A 679 19.57 -3.45 66.01
C LYS A 679 18.69 -4.54 65.37
N LYS A 680 17.37 -4.58 65.61
CA LYS A 680 16.48 -5.56 64.98
C LYS A 680 16.13 -5.13 63.55
N LEU A 681 16.14 -6.08 62.61
CA LEU A 681 15.87 -5.85 61.19
C LEU A 681 14.38 -5.86 60.82
N HIS A 682 13.54 -6.51 61.63
CA HIS A 682 12.12 -6.70 61.35
C HIS A 682 11.25 -5.69 62.12
N ASP A 683 10.17 -5.24 61.46
CA ASP A 683 9.17 -4.33 62.03
C ASP A 683 8.36 -5.04 63.13
N VAL A 684 8.00 -4.30 64.18
CA VAL A 684 7.22 -4.82 65.33
C VAL A 684 5.85 -5.36 64.93
N ILE A 685 5.36 -4.98 63.75
CA ILE A 685 4.10 -5.48 63.16
C ILE A 685 4.10 -7.01 63.03
N PHE A 686 5.27 -7.63 62.84
CA PHE A 686 5.38 -9.09 62.69
C PHE A 686 5.53 -9.84 64.02
N SER A 687 5.75 -9.15 65.15
CA SER A 687 6.00 -9.75 66.47
C SER A 687 4.93 -9.43 67.52
N MET A 688 4.16 -8.35 67.34
CA MET A 688 3.21 -7.86 68.34
C MET A 688 1.81 -8.46 68.24
N SER A 689 1.14 -8.59 69.40
CA SER A 689 -0.28 -8.98 69.47
C SER A 689 -1.20 -7.88 68.94
N SER A 690 -2.47 -8.19 68.67
CA SER A 690 -3.42 -7.18 68.18
C SER A 690 -3.64 -6.04 69.19
N GLY A 691 -3.69 -6.33 70.49
CA GLY A 691 -3.81 -5.30 71.54
C GLY A 691 -2.54 -4.43 71.68
N GLN A 692 -1.36 -5.01 71.47
CA GLN A 692 -0.10 -4.26 71.43
C GLN A 692 -0.02 -3.34 70.20
N LEU A 693 -0.51 -3.80 69.05
CA LEU A 693 -0.59 -2.95 67.85
C LEU A 693 -1.59 -1.80 68.03
N SER A 694 -2.73 -2.03 68.67
CA SER A 694 -3.68 -0.97 69.01
C SER A 694 -3.04 0.07 69.96
N SER A 695 -2.33 -0.40 70.99
CA SER A 695 -1.56 0.44 71.91
C SER A 695 -0.49 1.26 71.19
N LEU A 696 0.17 0.68 70.18
CA LEU A 696 1.18 1.34 69.36
C LEU A 696 0.59 2.46 68.51
N VAL A 697 -0.56 2.22 67.86
CA VAL A 697 -1.24 3.25 67.06
C VAL A 697 -1.73 4.37 67.95
N LEU A 698 -2.31 4.05 69.10
CA LEU A 698 -2.71 5.03 70.10
C LEU A 698 -1.51 5.89 70.54
N SER A 699 -0.37 5.26 70.83
CA SER A 699 0.88 5.97 71.17
C SER A 699 1.33 6.91 70.06
N PHE A 700 1.18 6.49 68.80
CA PHE A 700 1.54 7.26 67.63
C PHE A 700 0.65 8.48 67.44
N THR A 701 -0.67 8.31 67.48
CA THR A 701 -1.64 9.40 67.36
C THR A 701 -1.50 10.41 68.50
N LEU A 702 -1.29 9.93 69.74
CA LEU A 702 -1.02 10.80 70.89
C LEU A 702 0.28 11.59 70.73
N ALA A 703 1.34 10.97 70.21
CA ALA A 703 2.62 11.67 69.97
C ALA A 703 2.48 12.75 68.89
N LEU A 704 1.75 12.47 67.82
CA LEU A 704 1.42 13.46 66.78
C LEU A 704 0.56 14.59 67.34
N ASN A 705 -0.48 14.26 68.11
CA ASN A 705 -1.36 15.24 68.74
C ASN A 705 -0.59 16.17 69.68
N LYS A 706 0.25 15.62 70.57
CA LYS A 706 1.03 16.44 71.50
C LYS A 706 2.02 17.35 70.77
N ARG A 707 2.64 16.88 69.68
CA ARG A 707 3.70 17.61 68.98
C ARG A 707 3.19 18.64 67.97
N TYR A 708 2.18 18.29 67.18
CA TYR A 708 1.78 19.06 65.99
C TYR A 708 0.35 19.60 66.04
N ALA A 709 -0.53 19.04 66.87
CA ALA A 709 -1.92 19.46 66.85
C ALA A 709 -2.09 20.89 67.37
N ARG A 710 -2.73 21.73 66.55
CA ARG A 710 -3.00 23.14 66.87
C ARG A 710 -4.13 23.26 67.89
N ASN A 711 -5.13 22.38 67.84
CA ASN A 711 -6.31 22.42 68.71
C ASN A 711 -6.18 21.54 69.95
N ALA A 712 -6.67 22.01 71.08
CA ALA A 712 -6.59 21.31 72.36
C ALA A 712 -7.79 20.35 72.58
N ILE A 713 -8.09 19.50 71.60
CA ILE A 713 -9.15 18.48 71.69
C ILE A 713 -8.61 17.08 71.35
N LEU A 714 -9.19 16.07 71.99
CA LEU A 714 -8.93 14.65 71.73
C LEU A 714 -10.23 13.84 71.88
N LEU A 715 -10.61 13.13 70.82
CA LEU A 715 -11.79 12.30 70.73
C LEU A 715 -11.34 10.85 70.61
N ILE A 716 -11.80 9.98 71.51
CA ILE A 716 -11.34 8.59 71.59
C ILE A 716 -12.54 7.66 71.70
N ASP A 717 -12.84 6.93 70.63
CA ASP A 717 -13.97 6.01 70.59
C ASP A 717 -13.56 4.61 71.06
N ASP A 718 -14.00 4.25 72.26
CA ASP A 718 -13.84 2.97 72.96
C ASP A 718 -12.42 2.41 72.93
N PRO A 719 -11.43 3.13 73.50
CA PRO A 719 -10.04 2.66 73.53
C PRO A 719 -9.90 1.39 74.38
N VAL A 720 -10.79 1.19 75.37
CA VAL A 720 -10.71 0.12 76.38
C VAL A 720 -10.95 -1.26 75.77
N GLN A 721 -11.86 -1.42 74.81
CA GLN A 721 -12.08 -2.72 74.14
C GLN A 721 -10.84 -3.27 73.42
N THR A 722 -9.88 -2.39 73.09
CA THR A 722 -8.69 -2.73 72.32
C THR A 722 -7.41 -2.77 73.16
N LEU A 723 -7.49 -2.43 74.46
CA LEU A 723 -6.38 -2.34 75.41
C LEU A 723 -6.60 -3.34 76.55
N ASP A 724 -5.55 -4.05 76.97
CA ASP A 724 -5.60 -4.90 78.16
C ASP A 724 -5.74 -4.06 79.45
N ASP A 725 -6.37 -4.58 80.51
CA ASP A 725 -6.66 -3.85 81.78
C ASP A 725 -5.45 -3.12 82.39
N ILE A 726 -4.25 -3.73 82.29
CA ILE A 726 -2.98 -3.13 82.76
C ILE A 726 -2.63 -1.87 81.94
N ASN A 727 -2.87 -1.92 80.63
CA ASN A 727 -2.59 -0.83 79.71
C ASN A 727 -3.58 0.34 79.88
N VAL A 728 -4.82 0.06 80.32
CA VAL A 728 -5.83 1.09 80.65
C VAL A 728 -5.34 2.00 81.78
N ALA A 729 -4.73 1.45 82.84
CA ALA A 729 -4.18 2.26 83.91
C ALA A 729 -3.04 3.18 83.43
N GLY A 730 -2.13 2.66 82.60
CA GLY A 730 -1.07 3.44 81.96
C GLY A 730 -1.59 4.53 81.03
N PHE A 731 -2.67 4.24 80.30
CA PHE A 731 -3.33 5.17 79.40
C PHE A 731 -4.00 6.32 80.15
N VAL A 732 -4.77 6.03 81.20
CA VAL A 732 -5.41 7.05 82.04
C VAL A 732 -4.35 7.94 82.70
N ASP A 733 -3.25 7.34 83.17
CA ASP A 733 -2.13 8.08 83.75
C ASP A 733 -1.41 8.96 82.71
N LEU A 734 -1.30 8.49 81.47
CA LEU A 734 -0.76 9.27 80.35
C LEU A 734 -1.66 10.46 80.02
N LEU A 735 -2.98 10.25 79.87
CA LEU A 735 -3.94 11.29 79.52
C LEU A 735 -3.97 12.41 80.58
N ARG A 736 -4.10 12.06 81.86
CA ARG A 736 -4.17 13.07 82.93
C ARG A 736 -2.88 13.87 83.10
N ALA A 737 -1.72 13.27 82.79
CA ALA A 737 -0.43 13.92 82.99
C ALA A 737 -0.01 14.76 81.77
N GLU A 738 -0.10 14.18 80.58
CA GLU A 738 0.43 14.78 79.35
C GLU A 738 -0.63 15.56 78.55
N PHE A 739 -1.93 15.33 78.78
CA PHE A 739 -3.02 15.92 77.99
C PHE A 739 -4.04 16.69 78.85
N SER A 740 -3.65 17.12 80.06
CA SER A 740 -4.48 17.95 80.94
C SER A 740 -4.83 19.32 80.35
N ASP A 741 -4.07 19.79 79.36
CA ASP A 741 -4.29 21.02 78.62
C ASP A 741 -5.39 20.92 77.55
N ARG A 742 -6.05 19.77 77.41
CA ARG A 742 -7.02 19.47 76.34
C ARG A 742 -8.38 19.04 76.90
N GLN A 743 -9.43 19.24 76.09
CA GLN A 743 -10.71 18.56 76.29
C GLN A 743 -10.62 17.16 75.70
N ILE A 744 -10.80 16.15 76.53
CA ILE A 744 -10.80 14.74 76.14
C ILE A 744 -12.25 14.25 76.17
N ILE A 745 -12.77 13.78 75.05
CA ILE A 745 -14.06 13.09 74.98
C ILE A 745 -13.78 11.63 74.65
N LEU A 746 -14.11 10.74 75.58
CA LEU A 746 -13.78 9.31 75.50
C LEU A 746 -15.03 8.47 75.70
N SER A 747 -15.26 7.46 74.88
CA SER A 747 -16.32 6.47 75.16
C SER A 747 -15.78 5.23 75.84
N THR A 748 -16.63 4.58 76.63
CA THR A 748 -16.38 3.25 77.18
C THR A 748 -17.70 2.49 77.28
N HIS A 749 -17.62 1.17 77.38
CA HIS A 749 -18.77 0.30 77.57
C HIS A 749 -18.85 -0.30 78.98
N GLU A 750 -17.89 0.06 79.84
CA GLU A 750 -17.77 -0.45 81.21
C GLU A 750 -17.92 0.68 82.24
N ASP A 751 -19.01 0.62 83.02
CA ASP A 751 -19.31 1.58 84.08
C ASP A 751 -18.18 1.69 85.11
N GLU A 752 -17.52 0.57 85.43
CA GLU A 752 -16.40 0.53 86.37
C GLU A 752 -15.18 1.31 85.86
N MET A 753 -14.90 1.23 84.55
CA MET A 753 -13.80 1.98 83.93
C MET A 753 -14.11 3.47 83.84
N SER A 754 -15.34 3.83 83.50
CA SER A 754 -15.82 5.21 83.55
C SER A 754 -15.61 5.81 84.94
N ALA A 755 -16.06 5.12 85.99
CA ALA A 755 -15.87 5.55 87.37
C ALA A 755 -14.39 5.65 87.76
N TYR A 756 -13.57 4.67 87.36
CA TYR A 756 -12.13 4.67 87.63
C TYR A 756 -11.41 5.88 86.99
N MET A 757 -11.70 6.18 85.72
CA MET A 757 -11.14 7.32 85.00
C MET A 757 -11.53 8.65 85.65
N GLN A 758 -12.82 8.83 85.97
CA GLN A 758 -13.30 10.03 86.66
C GLN A 758 -12.62 10.21 88.02
N TYR A 759 -12.53 9.14 88.81
CA TYR A 759 -11.85 9.16 90.11
C TYR A 759 -10.37 9.58 89.97
N LYS A 760 -9.66 9.03 88.98
CA LYS A 760 -8.25 9.37 88.72
C LYS A 760 -8.07 10.82 88.30
N PHE A 761 -8.91 11.35 87.43
CA PHE A 761 -8.83 12.76 87.00
C PHE A 761 -9.15 13.72 88.17
N LYS A 762 -10.24 13.47 88.91
CA LYS A 762 -10.63 14.27 90.08
C LYS A 762 -9.55 14.30 91.16
N LYS A 763 -8.87 13.17 91.40
CA LYS A 763 -7.76 13.08 92.36
C LYS A 763 -6.56 13.98 91.99
N TYR A 764 -6.42 14.35 90.72
CA TYR A 764 -5.38 15.25 90.22
C TYR A 764 -5.89 16.68 89.98
N ASN A 765 -7.06 17.05 90.55
CA ASN A 765 -7.70 18.35 90.37
C ASN A 765 -8.04 18.68 88.90
N LEU A 766 -8.38 17.65 88.11
CA LEU A 766 -8.91 17.81 86.76
C LEU A 766 -10.41 17.52 86.76
N ASP A 767 -11.17 18.32 86.02
CA ASP A 767 -12.61 18.17 85.92
C ASP A 767 -12.94 16.95 85.04
N ALA A 768 -13.80 16.08 85.55
CA ALA A 768 -14.24 14.88 84.84
C ALA A 768 -15.73 14.59 85.06
N GLU A 769 -16.45 14.37 83.98
CA GLU A 769 -17.89 14.13 83.97
C GLU A 769 -18.23 12.89 83.13
N GLY A 770 -19.22 12.13 83.59
CA GLY A 770 -19.76 10.97 82.87
C GLY A 770 -21.13 11.29 82.30
N LEU A 771 -21.32 10.98 81.02
CA LEU A 771 -22.59 11.05 80.29
C LEU A 771 -23.10 9.62 80.13
N ASP A 772 -24.17 9.27 80.84
CA ASP A 772 -24.76 7.93 80.84
C ASP A 772 -25.77 7.76 79.68
N PHE A 773 -25.36 7.02 78.65
CA PHE A 773 -26.18 6.74 77.48
C PHE A 773 -27.28 5.71 77.75
N LYS A 774 -27.26 4.97 78.87
CA LYS A 774 -28.38 4.07 79.24
C LYS A 774 -29.63 4.89 79.55
N GLN A 775 -29.47 6.03 80.21
CA GLN A 775 -30.58 6.89 80.64
C GLN A 775 -31.26 7.62 79.48
N ILE A 776 -30.53 7.86 78.39
CA ILE A 776 -31.05 8.55 77.19
C ILE A 776 -32.17 7.74 76.52
N PHE A 777 -32.08 6.41 76.56
CA PHE A 777 -33.05 5.50 75.95
C PHE A 777 -33.99 4.84 76.98
N ALA A 778 -33.77 5.08 78.28
CA ALA A 778 -34.60 4.52 79.36
C ALA A 778 -35.97 5.21 79.50
N VAL A 779 -36.19 6.31 78.78
CA VAL A 779 -37.47 7.04 78.71
C VAL A 779 -37.99 6.98 77.27
N ASN A 780 -38.46 5.81 76.86
CA ASN A 780 -39.35 5.61 75.72
C ASN A 780 -40.34 4.50 76.01
#